data_AF-A0A7S2B376-F1
#
_entry.id   AF-A0A7S2B376-F1
#
_cell.length_a   1.000
_cell.length_b   1.000
_cell.length_c   1.000
_cell.angle_alpha   90.00
_cell.angle_beta   90.00
_cell.angle_gamma   90.00
#
_symmetry.space_group_name_H-M   'P 1'
#
loop_
_entity.id
_entity.type
_entity.pdbx_description
1 polymer ?
#
loop_
_entity_poly.entity_id
_entity_poly.type
_entity_poly.pdbx_seq_one_letter_code
_entity_poly.pdbx_strand_id
1 'polypeptide(L)'
;MSRLSCRGSCSSLAVSRVISHGGKKNNSRRRLVCASSSSSSKASSGSSSSSARKKEGASTGAVSASVVTIDTPKAQEEEEEDVTLESLIEEVDDAMSSSSSSSSKAVAKAPAKNSVVKAVSMKADAKPAKPDVVKTTDATLCVFDPQADITLPEFTNRPETEKLPIIFATSEVTPWSKSGGLADVCGSLPFALARRAHRVMVIAPRYENYEDAIDTGARIGVPCYGGFQEVGIFHCIRAGVDFVFVDHPSFHRPEGGLYTDADGEAYEDNAFRFTLLAKASLEIPLQVPLNGELYGDAGVFVANDWQAGLLPVLMASVYRPHHVYQNARTVTIIHNIQYQGVYSPGIFQDLGIPDDWFGAVDYQFPPEERQGAYEEEGHSVNFLKAAISTSDRVVTVSPNYANEICTWLGGKGMDDLLNARRFTLSGITNGIDVAEWDPATDRHLGASADGTEWGEHYSRGNLAGKAACKRALQQEMALPEDPNAPLIGFVGRLSDQKGAGMLLDAIPHLVEVHNAQVVMLGTGNKDLEERLREMEHRYQNNVRGWVGFNVAKSHHIIAAADLFAMPSRFEPCGLTQLYSLRYGTIPVVAETGGLVDTVQNYNPHASQEEERGTGFTFAAGDGWACGGALERAIKTYREHPESFKEMQLRGMAQDMSWDVAAESYEQVFFWAKNDTVFC
;
A
#
# COMPACT_ATOMS: atom_id res chain seq x y z
N MET A 1 -20.63 58.22 21.22
CA MET A 1 -21.94 58.22 20.52
C MET A 1 -21.80 58.97 19.20
N SER A 2 -21.79 58.29 18.04
CA SER A 2 -22.25 58.84 16.74
C SER A 2 -21.95 57.90 15.56
N ARG A 3 -23.02 57.36 14.94
CA ARG A 3 -23.06 56.87 13.53
C ARG A 3 -22.11 55.66 13.22
N LEU A 4 -22.22 54.92 12.11
CA LEU A 4 -23.08 55.03 10.91
C LEU A 4 -23.38 53.60 10.38
N SER A 5 -24.50 53.39 9.69
CA SER A 5 -24.87 52.11 9.09
C SER A 5 -24.34 51.93 7.67
N CYS A 6 -24.00 50.70 7.27
CA CYS A 6 -24.05 50.27 5.87
C CYS A 6 -24.72 48.88 5.73
N ARG A 7 -25.42 48.67 4.62
CA ARG A 7 -26.20 47.46 4.29
C ARG A 7 -25.57 46.71 3.11
N GLY A 8 -25.79 45.40 3.04
CA GLY A 8 -25.53 44.53 1.88
C GLY A 8 -25.68 43.07 2.30
N SER A 9 -26.90 42.55 2.44
CA SER A 9 -27.68 41.92 1.38
C SER A 9 -27.04 40.63 0.84
N CYS A 10 -27.41 39.48 1.44
CA CYS A 10 -27.38 38.19 0.76
C CYS A 10 -28.75 37.52 0.95
N SER A 11 -29.31 36.98 -0.13
CA SER A 11 -30.72 36.59 -0.24
C SER A 11 -30.92 35.09 0.01
N SER A 12 -31.69 34.74 1.04
CA SER A 12 -32.19 33.38 1.27
C SER A 12 -33.53 33.16 0.57
N LEU A 13 -33.59 32.19 -0.34
CA LEU A 13 -34.84 31.70 -0.92
C LEU A 13 -35.31 30.45 -0.17
N ALA A 14 -36.19 30.66 0.81
CA ALA A 14 -36.95 29.59 1.43
C ALA A 14 -38.24 29.35 0.65
N VAL A 15 -38.52 28.10 0.28
CA VAL A 15 -39.85 27.68 -0.18
C VAL A 15 -40.43 26.72 0.86
N SER A 16 -41.65 27.01 1.28
CA SER A 16 -42.41 26.29 2.30
C SER A 16 -43.80 25.93 1.76
N ARG A 17 -44.57 25.18 2.56
CA ARG A 17 -45.97 24.69 2.36
C ARG A 17 -46.09 23.27 1.77
N VAL A 18 -47.04 22.43 2.19
CA VAL A 18 -48.05 22.56 3.26
C VAL A 18 -48.48 21.18 3.79
N ILE A 19 -48.98 21.12 5.03
CA ILE A 19 -49.52 19.93 5.70
C ILE A 19 -51.03 19.78 5.41
N SER A 20 -51.51 18.55 5.16
CA SER A 20 -52.88 18.14 5.52
C SER A 20 -52.92 16.69 6.00
N HIS A 21 -53.88 16.35 6.88
CA HIS A 21 -53.90 15.12 7.68
C HIS A 21 -54.62 13.94 7.00
N GLY A 22 -54.33 12.70 7.43
CA GLY A 22 -55.39 11.67 7.52
C GLY A 22 -55.02 10.18 7.51
N GLY A 23 -54.85 9.56 8.69
CA GLY A 23 -55.58 8.29 8.99
C GLY A 23 -54.90 6.91 8.85
N LYS A 24 -54.59 6.32 10.02
CA LYS A 24 -54.75 4.89 10.42
C LYS A 24 -53.86 3.77 9.81
N LYS A 25 -52.95 3.28 10.68
CA LYS A 25 -52.54 1.88 10.99
C LYS A 25 -53.01 0.74 10.05
N ASN A 26 -52.08 -0.12 9.59
CA ASN A 26 -51.88 -1.45 10.20
C ASN A 26 -50.57 -2.18 9.80
N ASN A 27 -50.18 -3.17 10.62
CA ASN A 27 -49.00 -4.03 10.48
C ASN A 27 -49.00 -4.91 9.21
N SER A 28 -47.81 -5.21 8.66
CA SER A 28 -47.19 -6.56 8.76
C SER A 28 -45.84 -6.67 8.03
N ARG A 29 -44.97 -7.54 8.55
CA ARG A 29 -43.63 -7.87 8.01
C ARG A 29 -43.74 -8.66 6.70
N ARG A 30 -42.79 -8.47 5.77
CA ARG A 30 -42.49 -9.44 4.69
C ARG A 30 -41.01 -9.80 4.69
N ARG A 31 -40.71 -11.09 4.84
CA ARG A 31 -39.45 -11.72 4.42
C ARG A 31 -39.50 -11.92 2.91
N LEU A 32 -38.40 -11.73 2.20
CA LEU A 32 -38.21 -12.32 0.87
C LEU A 32 -37.54 -13.69 1.01
N VAL A 33 -37.98 -14.63 0.17
CA VAL A 33 -37.31 -15.91 -0.09
C VAL A 33 -37.24 -16.02 -1.61
N CYS A 34 -36.04 -16.22 -2.16
CA CYS A 34 -35.87 -16.46 -3.59
C CYS A 34 -36.26 -17.90 -3.94
N ALA A 35 -36.96 -18.06 -5.06
CA ALA A 35 -37.28 -19.37 -5.65
C ALA A 35 -36.72 -19.44 -7.07
N SER A 36 -36.09 -20.56 -7.39
CA SER A 36 -35.47 -20.83 -8.69
C SER A 36 -36.52 -21.17 -9.76
N SER A 37 -36.26 -20.73 -11.00
CA SER A 37 -37.12 -21.03 -12.14
C SER A 37 -36.55 -22.19 -12.97
N SER A 38 -37.36 -23.24 -13.18
CA SER A 38 -37.17 -24.19 -14.26
C SER A 38 -38.52 -24.54 -14.90
N SER A 39 -38.57 -24.57 -16.23
CA SER A 39 -39.79 -24.91 -16.97
C SER A 39 -39.46 -25.50 -18.34
N SER A 40 -39.82 -26.77 -18.54
CA SER A 40 -40.02 -27.35 -19.88
C SER A 40 -40.93 -28.57 -19.79
N SER A 41 -41.90 -28.69 -20.71
CA SER A 41 -42.88 -29.77 -20.69
C SER A 41 -43.20 -30.34 -22.07
N LYS A 42 -42.64 -31.53 -22.32
CA LYS A 42 -43.22 -32.72 -23.00
C LYS A 42 -43.70 -32.71 -24.47
N ALA A 43 -43.31 -33.82 -25.13
CA ALA A 43 -44.05 -34.66 -26.09
C ALA A 43 -44.14 -34.22 -27.58
N SER A 44 -44.20 -35.12 -28.59
CA SER A 44 -43.88 -36.57 -28.69
C SER A 44 -43.98 -37.06 -30.17
N SER A 45 -43.62 -38.34 -30.45
CA SER A 45 -43.74 -39.11 -31.73
C SER A 45 -42.69 -38.82 -32.84
N GLY A 46 -42.26 -39.77 -33.68
CA GLY A 46 -42.40 -41.25 -33.66
C GLY A 46 -41.96 -41.97 -34.97
N SER A 47 -41.57 -43.27 -34.90
CA SER A 47 -41.29 -44.25 -36.00
C SER A 47 -40.09 -43.97 -36.96
N SER A 48 -39.27 -44.89 -37.50
CA SER A 48 -39.24 -46.36 -37.66
C SER A 48 -37.92 -46.86 -38.32
N SER A 49 -37.65 -48.17 -38.19
CA SER A 49 -36.96 -49.10 -39.13
C SER A 49 -35.44 -49.05 -39.45
N SER A 50 -34.71 -49.93 -38.73
CA SER A 50 -33.84 -51.02 -39.25
C SER A 50 -32.72 -50.81 -40.28
N SER A 51 -31.49 -51.22 -39.93
CA SER A 51 -30.71 -52.24 -40.66
C SER A 51 -29.54 -52.78 -39.80
N ALA A 52 -29.00 -53.95 -40.12
CA ALA A 52 -28.08 -54.70 -39.24
C ALA A 52 -26.86 -55.26 -39.97
N ARG A 53 -25.70 -55.40 -39.28
CA ARG A 53 -24.65 -56.38 -39.64
C ARG A 53 -23.65 -56.72 -38.51
N LYS A 54 -23.83 -57.94 -37.99
CA LYS A 54 -22.85 -58.96 -37.53
C LYS A 54 -21.35 -58.61 -37.30
N LYS A 55 -20.89 -58.93 -36.08
CA LYS A 55 -19.98 -60.05 -35.66
C LYS A 55 -18.55 -59.77 -35.11
N GLU A 56 -18.31 -60.42 -33.97
CA GLU A 56 -17.07 -61.09 -33.48
C GLU A 56 -15.87 -60.25 -32.97
N GLY A 57 -15.26 -60.64 -31.83
CA GLY A 57 -13.87 -60.23 -31.57
C GLY A 57 -13.19 -60.16 -30.18
N ALA A 58 -13.72 -60.76 -29.09
CA ALA A 58 -12.94 -61.17 -27.89
C ALA A 58 -12.25 -60.16 -26.90
N SER A 59 -12.06 -60.69 -25.67
CA SER A 59 -11.11 -60.34 -24.57
C SER A 59 -11.22 -59.04 -23.75
N THR A 60 -11.93 -59.16 -22.62
CA THR A 60 -11.43 -58.98 -21.23
C THR A 60 -10.44 -57.86 -20.89
N GLY A 61 -10.84 -56.98 -19.95
CA GLY A 61 -9.92 -56.06 -19.26
C GLY A 61 -10.63 -55.08 -18.32
N ALA A 62 -11.19 -55.57 -17.21
CA ALA A 62 -11.79 -54.72 -16.18
C ALA A 62 -11.13 -54.99 -14.82
N VAL A 63 -10.50 -53.98 -14.23
CA VAL A 63 -10.12 -53.95 -12.80
C VAL A 63 -10.44 -52.56 -12.26
N SER A 64 -11.18 -52.52 -11.17
CA SER A 64 -11.60 -51.32 -10.44
C SER A 64 -10.45 -50.73 -9.61
N ALA A 65 -10.39 -49.40 -9.52
CA ALA A 65 -9.52 -48.72 -8.56
C ALA A 65 -10.12 -48.81 -7.15
N SER A 66 -9.32 -49.25 -6.18
CA SER A 66 -9.69 -49.32 -4.76
C SER A 66 -9.23 -48.06 -4.03
N VAL A 67 -10.13 -47.45 -3.26
CA VAL A 67 -9.78 -46.42 -2.27
C VAL A 67 -9.22 -47.10 -1.03
N VAL A 68 -8.12 -46.58 -0.48
CA VAL A 68 -7.53 -47.04 0.79
C VAL A 68 -7.77 -45.98 1.86
N THR A 69 -8.68 -46.28 2.79
CA THR A 69 -8.78 -45.61 4.09
C THR A 69 -7.99 -46.41 5.12
N ILE A 70 -7.28 -45.71 6.01
CA ILE A 70 -6.56 -46.32 7.13
C ILE A 70 -7.29 -45.94 8.42
N ASP A 71 -7.90 -46.94 9.08
CA ASP A 71 -8.42 -46.82 10.43
C ASP A 71 -7.31 -47.06 11.48
N THR A 72 -7.38 -46.35 12.59
CA THR A 72 -6.71 -46.73 13.85
C THR A 72 -7.70 -46.61 15.02
N PRO A 73 -7.59 -47.46 16.07
CA PRO A 73 -8.76 -47.85 16.86
C PRO A 73 -9.07 -46.96 18.08
N LYS A 74 -10.32 -47.03 18.52
CA LYS A 74 -10.82 -46.45 19.78
C LYS A 74 -10.15 -47.07 21.01
N ALA A 75 -9.89 -46.25 22.02
CA ALA A 75 -9.79 -46.64 23.43
C ALA A 75 -10.99 -46.06 24.20
N GLN A 76 -11.28 -46.61 25.38
CA GLN A 76 -12.57 -46.47 26.07
C GLN A 76 -12.62 -45.32 27.08
N GLU A 77 -13.83 -44.87 27.38
CA GLU A 77 -14.17 -43.99 28.51
C GLU A 77 -14.07 -44.76 29.84
N GLU A 78 -13.47 -44.13 30.86
CA GLU A 78 -13.75 -44.41 32.28
C GLU A 78 -13.91 -43.05 32.99
N GLU A 79 -15.13 -42.76 33.45
CA GLU A 79 -15.38 -41.77 34.50
C GLU A 79 -15.29 -42.51 35.85
N GLU A 80 -14.62 -41.94 36.86
CA GLU A 80 -15.27 -41.61 38.14
C GLU A 80 -14.34 -40.94 39.18
N GLU A 81 -14.99 -40.09 39.97
CA GLU A 81 -14.70 -39.63 41.34
C GLU A 81 -13.63 -38.56 41.66
N ASP A 82 -13.98 -37.84 42.72
CA ASP A 82 -13.63 -36.47 43.09
C ASP A 82 -13.17 -36.46 44.55
N VAL A 83 -11.98 -35.93 44.85
CA VAL A 83 -11.52 -35.73 46.24
C VAL A 83 -10.74 -34.43 46.35
N THR A 84 -11.41 -33.43 46.94
CA THR A 84 -10.75 -32.27 47.55
C THR A 84 -10.21 -32.64 48.94
N LEU A 85 -9.02 -32.14 49.31
CA LEU A 85 -8.82 -31.38 50.56
C LEU A 85 -7.38 -30.87 50.76
N GLU A 86 -7.31 -29.85 51.61
CA GLU A 86 -6.16 -29.02 51.94
C GLU A 86 -5.16 -29.70 52.90
N SER A 87 -4.09 -28.94 53.22
CA SER A 87 -3.11 -29.12 54.30
C SER A 87 -1.89 -30.02 54.06
N LEU A 88 -0.70 -29.39 54.04
CA LEU A 88 0.29 -29.54 55.12
C LEU A 88 1.35 -28.42 55.11
N ILE A 89 1.75 -28.02 56.32
CA ILE A 89 2.46 -26.80 56.75
C ILE A 89 3.41 -27.28 57.90
N GLU A 90 4.62 -26.78 58.21
CA GLU A 90 5.11 -25.41 58.43
C GLU A 90 6.67 -25.36 58.38
N GLU A 91 7.29 -24.30 57.82
CA GLU A 91 8.61 -23.72 58.22
C GLU A 91 9.92 -24.61 58.13
N VAL A 92 11.19 -24.15 58.28
CA VAL A 92 11.80 -22.99 58.99
C VAL A 92 13.07 -22.42 58.28
N ASP A 93 13.23 -21.10 58.43
CA ASP A 93 14.33 -20.14 58.22
C ASP A 93 15.85 -20.51 58.17
N ASP A 94 16.51 -19.88 57.19
CA ASP A 94 17.49 -18.75 57.28
C ASP A 94 18.97 -18.89 57.80
N ALA A 95 19.77 -17.93 57.32
CA ALA A 95 21.22 -17.82 57.15
C ALA A 95 22.19 -17.99 58.36
N MET A 96 23.43 -18.44 58.06
CA MET A 96 24.65 -18.03 58.80
C MET A 96 25.96 -18.03 57.96
N SER A 97 26.45 -16.82 57.69
CA SER A 97 27.86 -16.36 57.77
C SER A 97 29.07 -17.13 57.17
N SER A 98 29.73 -16.44 56.23
CA SER A 98 31.15 -15.99 56.28
C SER A 98 32.34 -16.87 55.84
N SER A 99 33.28 -16.17 55.16
CA SER A 99 34.74 -16.34 54.96
C SER A 99 35.14 -16.51 53.48
N SER A 100 35.64 -15.52 52.73
CA SER A 100 36.76 -14.55 52.88
C SER A 100 38.11 -15.01 52.30
N SER A 101 38.67 -14.14 51.43
CA SER A 101 40.10 -13.96 51.10
C SER A 101 40.81 -14.86 50.05
N SER A 102 40.97 -14.28 48.85
CA SER A 102 42.25 -14.08 48.10
C SER A 102 43.36 -15.15 48.04
N SER A 103 43.81 -15.53 46.82
CA SER A 103 45.02 -14.94 46.18
C SER A 103 45.69 -15.80 45.05
N SER A 104 45.81 -15.19 43.86
CA SER A 104 46.91 -15.21 42.86
C SER A 104 47.87 -16.40 42.60
N LYS A 105 48.19 -16.56 41.29
CA LYS A 105 49.34 -17.28 40.62
C LYS A 105 49.20 -18.80 40.40
N ALA A 106 49.81 -19.45 39.39
CA ALA A 106 50.24 -19.07 38.03
C ALA A 106 50.78 -20.32 37.27
N VAL A 107 50.62 -20.38 35.92
CA VAL A 107 51.43 -21.17 34.94
C VAL A 107 51.44 -22.72 34.99
N ALA A 108 50.99 -23.41 33.91
CA ALA A 108 51.83 -24.30 33.06
C ALA A 108 51.07 -25.17 32.00
N LYS A 109 51.39 -24.92 30.71
CA LYS A 109 51.57 -25.82 29.54
C LYS A 109 50.68 -27.07 29.23
N ALA A 110 50.31 -27.11 27.93
CA ALA A 110 49.75 -28.20 27.11
C ALA A 110 50.63 -29.47 26.96
N PRO A 111 50.17 -30.49 26.19
CA PRO A 111 50.61 -30.55 24.78
C PRO A 111 49.57 -31.08 23.76
N ALA A 112 49.81 -30.79 22.47
CA ALA A 112 49.12 -31.38 21.32
C ALA A 112 49.98 -32.47 20.63
N LYS A 113 49.36 -33.33 19.79
CA LYS A 113 50.06 -34.21 18.84
C LYS A 113 49.33 -34.35 17.50
N ASN A 114 50.09 -34.21 16.41
CA ASN A 114 49.71 -34.54 15.05
C ASN A 114 49.82 -36.05 14.76
N SER A 115 49.17 -36.51 13.69
CA SER A 115 49.70 -37.58 12.84
C SER A 115 49.50 -37.25 11.34
N VAL A 116 50.43 -37.75 10.53
CA VAL A 116 50.64 -37.45 9.09
C VAL A 116 50.79 -38.80 8.37
N VAL A 117 50.59 -38.88 7.03
CA VAL A 117 51.51 -39.56 6.07
C VAL A 117 50.96 -39.64 4.61
N LYS A 118 51.69 -38.93 3.73
CA LYS A 118 52.12 -39.17 2.32
C LYS A 118 51.21 -39.77 1.22
N ALA A 119 51.50 -39.28 0.01
CA ALA A 119 50.98 -39.70 -1.31
C ALA A 119 52.01 -40.44 -2.18
N VAL A 120 51.56 -41.06 -3.29
CA VAL A 120 52.33 -41.40 -4.51
C VAL A 120 51.43 -41.23 -5.76
N SER A 121 52.02 -40.92 -6.93
CA SER A 121 51.34 -40.49 -8.18
C SER A 121 51.08 -41.59 -9.22
N MET A 122 50.19 -41.34 -10.21
CA MET A 122 50.54 -41.37 -11.65
C MET A 122 49.47 -40.70 -12.56
N LYS A 123 49.80 -40.51 -13.85
CA LYS A 123 49.20 -39.53 -14.80
C LYS A 123 48.08 -40.07 -15.71
N ALA A 124 47.18 -39.19 -16.19
CA ALA A 124 46.70 -39.10 -17.58
C ALA A 124 46.03 -37.72 -17.86
N ASP A 125 45.96 -37.30 -19.12
CA ASP A 125 45.69 -35.91 -19.55
C ASP A 125 44.21 -35.55 -19.84
N ALA A 126 43.84 -34.28 -19.61
CA ALA A 126 43.14 -33.36 -20.54
C ALA A 126 42.49 -32.15 -19.82
N LYS A 127 42.71 -30.92 -20.31
CA LYS A 127 41.98 -29.69 -19.91
C LYS A 127 40.81 -29.41 -20.87
N PRO A 128 39.78 -28.70 -20.41
CA PRO A 128 39.59 -27.34 -20.93
C PRO A 128 39.64 -26.26 -19.83
N ALA A 129 39.81 -25.00 -20.22
CA ALA A 129 40.07 -23.88 -19.33
C ALA A 129 38.79 -23.24 -18.76
N LYS A 130 38.89 -22.67 -17.54
CA LYS A 130 37.97 -21.65 -17.03
C LYS A 130 38.49 -20.27 -17.44
N PRO A 131 37.64 -19.29 -17.78
CA PRO A 131 38.07 -17.91 -17.99
C PRO A 131 38.38 -17.22 -16.65
N ASP A 132 39.37 -16.34 -16.66
CA ASP A 132 39.81 -15.58 -15.48
C ASP A 132 38.87 -14.43 -15.12
N VAL A 133 38.66 -14.21 -13.83
CA VAL A 133 37.97 -13.01 -13.30
C VAL A 133 38.95 -11.84 -13.33
N VAL A 134 38.82 -10.99 -14.34
CA VAL A 134 39.55 -9.71 -14.41
C VAL A 134 38.89 -8.71 -13.46
N LYS A 135 39.68 -8.12 -12.56
CA LYS A 135 39.26 -7.00 -11.73
C LYS A 135 39.17 -5.74 -12.60
N THR A 136 37.98 -5.17 -12.75
CA THR A 136 37.80 -3.81 -13.25
C THR A 136 37.59 -2.85 -12.08
N THR A 137 38.65 -2.14 -11.73
CA THR A 137 38.53 -0.86 -11.01
C THR A 137 38.06 0.20 -11.99
N ASP A 138 36.88 0.78 -11.73
CA ASP A 138 36.58 2.21 -11.89
C ASP A 138 35.08 2.41 -11.62
N ALA A 139 34.75 2.62 -10.35
CA ALA A 139 33.44 3.10 -9.95
C ALA A 139 33.42 4.62 -10.14
N THR A 140 32.87 5.10 -11.25
CA THR A 140 32.58 6.53 -11.44
C THR A 140 31.46 6.92 -10.48
N LEU A 141 31.86 7.33 -9.27
CA LEU A 141 30.97 7.94 -8.29
C LEU A 141 30.27 9.14 -8.92
N CYS A 142 28.94 9.07 -9.04
CA CYS A 142 28.13 10.24 -9.30
C CYS A 142 28.26 11.19 -8.12
N VAL A 143 29.11 12.21 -8.26
CA VAL A 143 29.20 13.30 -7.28
C VAL A 143 27.91 14.11 -7.36
N PHE A 144 26.95 13.75 -6.54
CA PHE A 144 25.80 14.60 -6.23
C PHE A 144 26.33 15.81 -5.45
N ASP A 145 26.12 17.02 -5.97
CA ASP A 145 26.54 18.25 -5.29
C ASP A 145 25.63 18.51 -4.07
N PRO A 146 26.14 18.45 -2.83
CA PRO A 146 25.32 18.68 -1.63
C PRO A 146 24.97 20.17 -1.43
N GLN A 147 25.49 21.08 -2.27
CA GLN A 147 25.30 22.53 -2.20
C GLN A 147 24.53 23.10 -3.41
N ALA A 148 23.83 22.26 -4.17
CA ALA A 148 22.84 22.73 -5.14
C ALA A 148 21.66 23.40 -4.42
N ASP A 149 21.78 24.70 -4.16
CA ASP A 149 20.70 25.57 -3.67
C ASP A 149 19.53 25.54 -4.66
N ILE A 150 18.57 24.64 -4.43
CA ILE A 150 17.27 24.68 -5.07
C ILE A 150 16.51 25.84 -4.42
N THR A 151 16.73 27.06 -4.90
CA THR A 151 15.88 28.21 -4.54
C THR A 151 14.46 27.92 -4.99
N LEU A 152 13.62 27.55 -4.02
CA LEU A 152 12.19 27.33 -4.21
C LEU A 152 11.56 28.61 -4.78
N PRO A 153 10.72 28.54 -5.83
CA PRO A 153 10.11 29.71 -6.42
C PRO A 153 9.15 30.38 -5.42
N GLU A 154 9.33 31.68 -5.19
CA GLU A 154 8.44 32.46 -4.33
C GLU A 154 7.04 32.60 -4.95
N PHE A 155 6.05 31.92 -4.37
CA PHE A 155 4.64 32.10 -4.71
C PHE A 155 4.10 33.39 -4.06
N THR A 156 4.31 34.52 -4.73
CA THR A 156 4.17 35.90 -4.21
C THR A 156 2.74 36.42 -3.97
N ASN A 157 1.73 35.55 -3.83
CA ASN A 157 0.37 35.93 -3.40
C ASN A 157 -0.38 34.75 -2.77
N ARG A 158 -0.30 34.60 -1.45
CA ARG A 158 -1.23 33.79 -0.64
C ARG A 158 -1.62 34.57 0.62
N PRO A 159 -2.86 34.42 1.15
CA PRO A 159 -3.19 34.93 2.48
C PRO A 159 -2.29 34.26 3.52
N GLU A 160 -1.97 34.97 4.62
CA GLU A 160 -1.22 34.38 5.74
C GLU A 160 -2.06 33.28 6.40
N THR A 161 -1.84 32.03 5.97
CA THR A 161 -2.33 30.83 6.66
C THR A 161 -1.59 30.62 7.97
N GLU A 162 -2.26 30.03 8.95
CA GLU A 162 -1.62 29.74 10.23
C GLU A 162 -0.53 28.67 10.04
N LYS A 163 0.71 29.00 10.44
CA LYS A 163 1.83 28.05 10.39
C LYS A 163 1.68 27.03 11.51
N LEU A 164 1.79 25.75 11.15
CA LEU A 164 1.67 24.62 12.08
C LEU A 164 2.98 23.83 12.16
N PRO A 165 3.37 23.32 13.34
CA PRO A 165 4.26 22.18 13.45
C PRO A 165 3.47 20.92 13.04
N ILE A 166 3.94 20.19 12.04
CA ILE A 166 3.32 18.95 11.56
C ILE A 166 4.34 17.82 11.70
N ILE A 167 3.98 16.75 12.40
CA ILE A 167 4.86 15.63 12.73
C ILE A 167 4.26 14.35 12.14
N PHE A 168 4.79 13.90 11.00
CA PHE A 168 4.43 12.62 10.41
C PHE A 168 5.14 11.48 11.16
N ALA A 169 4.39 10.45 11.53
CA ALA A 169 4.92 9.15 11.94
C ALA A 169 4.55 8.12 10.86
N THR A 170 5.54 7.40 10.35
CA THR A 170 5.38 6.45 9.24
C THR A 170 6.41 5.32 9.34
N SER A 171 6.09 4.15 8.80
CA SER A 171 7.06 3.07 8.57
C SER A 171 7.80 3.19 7.23
N GLU A 172 7.35 4.05 6.32
CA GLU A 172 7.88 4.15 4.96
C GLU A 172 8.02 5.61 4.52
N VAL A 173 9.14 5.91 3.86
CA VAL A 173 9.44 7.22 3.29
C VAL A 173 10.45 7.09 2.13
N THR A 174 10.04 7.48 0.93
CA THR A 174 10.92 7.54 -0.25
C THR A 174 11.98 8.64 -0.04
N PRO A 175 13.27 8.43 -0.36
CA PRO A 175 13.86 7.25 -1.03
C PRO A 175 14.37 6.14 -0.09
N TRP A 176 14.26 6.29 1.23
CA TRP A 176 14.96 5.45 2.22
C TRP A 176 14.29 4.10 2.55
N SER A 177 12.96 4.05 2.51
CA SER A 177 12.20 2.82 2.79
C SER A 177 10.87 2.80 2.02
N LYS A 178 10.66 1.74 1.24
CA LYS A 178 9.47 1.60 0.38
C LYS A 178 9.04 0.15 0.16
N SER A 179 7.76 -0.11 0.41
CA SER A 179 7.04 -1.33 0.00
C SER A 179 5.79 -1.00 -0.82
N GLY A 180 5.20 0.17 -0.62
CA GLY A 180 3.96 0.60 -1.27
C GLY A 180 3.87 2.11 -1.51
N GLY A 181 2.64 2.60 -1.69
CA GLY A 181 2.36 4.02 -1.95
C GLY A 181 2.55 4.93 -0.73
N LEU A 182 2.53 4.38 0.49
CA LEU A 182 2.78 5.11 1.74
C LEU A 182 4.11 5.87 1.70
N ALA A 183 5.17 5.22 1.19
CA ALA A 183 6.49 5.80 1.02
C ALA A 183 6.48 7.06 0.14
N ASP A 184 5.67 7.07 -0.91
CA ASP A 184 5.58 8.16 -1.88
C ASP A 184 4.78 9.33 -1.31
N VAL A 185 3.72 9.07 -0.53
CA VAL A 185 3.01 10.13 0.21
C VAL A 185 3.96 10.78 1.22
N CYS A 186 4.64 9.99 2.06
CA CYS A 186 5.54 10.51 3.08
C CYS A 186 6.83 11.12 2.50
N GLY A 187 7.23 10.72 1.29
CA GLY A 187 8.33 11.31 0.53
C GLY A 187 7.94 12.53 -0.31
N SER A 188 6.68 13.00 -0.29
CA SER A 188 6.24 14.11 -1.17
C SER A 188 5.29 15.11 -0.52
N LEU A 189 4.25 14.66 0.19
CA LEU A 189 3.31 15.54 0.88
C LEU A 189 4.00 16.46 1.92
N PRO A 190 4.99 15.99 2.71
CA PRO A 190 5.77 16.86 3.60
C PRO A 190 6.46 18.02 2.88
N PHE A 191 7.01 17.81 1.68
CA PHE A 191 7.63 18.89 0.90
C PHE A 191 6.61 19.92 0.44
N ALA A 192 5.41 19.48 0.03
CA ALA A 192 4.33 20.40 -0.34
C ALA A 192 3.87 21.25 0.85
N LEU A 193 3.74 20.65 2.05
CA LEU A 193 3.40 21.38 3.28
C LEU A 193 4.53 22.35 3.72
N ALA A 194 5.80 21.96 3.57
CA ALA A 194 6.95 22.83 3.85
C ALA A 194 7.02 24.03 2.89
N ARG A 195 6.76 23.84 1.59
CA ARG A 195 6.58 24.94 0.61
C ARG A 195 5.46 25.90 0.98
N ARG A 196 4.49 25.44 1.79
CA ARG A 196 3.36 26.21 2.32
C ARG A 196 3.65 26.82 3.71
N ALA A 197 4.93 26.86 4.08
CA ALA A 197 5.50 27.47 5.29
C ALA A 197 5.11 26.82 6.63
N HIS A 198 4.66 25.56 6.61
CA HIS A 198 4.56 24.71 7.80
C HIS A 198 5.96 24.21 8.22
N ARG A 199 6.17 23.97 9.52
CA ARG A 199 7.38 23.31 10.03
C ARG A 199 7.09 21.81 10.08
N VAL A 200 7.76 21.01 9.25
CA VAL A 200 7.38 19.61 9.00
C VAL A 200 8.48 18.64 9.37
N MET A 201 8.15 17.69 10.26
CA MET A 201 8.98 16.54 10.60
C MET A 201 8.39 15.26 10.01
N VAL A 202 9.24 14.34 9.56
CA VAL A 202 8.88 12.96 9.21
C VAL A 202 9.72 12.01 10.06
N ILE A 203 9.08 11.27 10.95
CA ILE A 203 9.69 10.27 11.82
C ILE A 203 9.44 8.89 11.21
N ALA A 204 10.52 8.16 10.92
CA ALA A 204 10.47 6.79 10.40
C ALA A 204 11.54 5.90 11.06
N PRO A 205 11.44 4.56 10.99
CA PRO A 205 12.53 3.70 11.42
C PRO A 205 13.75 3.78 10.50
N ARG A 206 14.95 3.58 11.07
CA ARG A 206 16.19 3.37 10.32
C ARG A 206 16.30 1.88 10.00
N TYR A 207 15.96 1.49 8.77
CA TYR A 207 16.04 0.08 8.35
C TYR A 207 17.43 -0.30 7.83
N GLU A 208 18.15 0.68 7.26
CA GLU A 208 19.48 0.52 6.70
C GLU A 208 20.39 1.71 7.06
N ASN A 209 21.67 1.63 6.69
CA ASN A 209 22.61 2.73 6.87
C ASN A 209 22.45 3.78 5.76
N TYR A 210 21.53 4.71 5.96
CA TYR A 210 21.31 5.84 5.04
C TYR A 210 22.51 6.80 5.06
N GLU A 211 23.11 7.08 3.89
CA GLU A 211 24.34 7.88 3.75
C GLU A 211 24.12 9.38 4.05
N ASP A 212 22.91 9.89 3.79
CA ASP A 212 22.51 11.29 3.98
C ASP A 212 21.89 11.56 5.37
N ALA A 213 21.76 10.53 6.22
CA ALA A 213 21.25 10.67 7.59
C ALA A 213 22.41 10.73 8.61
N ILE A 214 22.51 11.84 9.32
CA ILE A 214 23.59 12.12 10.27
C ILE A 214 23.18 11.68 11.68
N ASP A 215 24.03 10.96 12.41
CA ASP A 215 23.81 10.67 13.83
C ASP A 215 23.84 11.98 14.63
N THR A 216 22.72 12.32 15.27
CA THR A 216 22.61 13.54 16.09
C THR A 216 23.39 13.43 17.42
N GLY A 217 23.82 12.23 17.79
CA GLY A 217 24.34 11.91 19.11
C GLY A 217 23.26 11.81 20.20
N ALA A 218 22.00 12.13 19.89
CA ALA A 218 20.90 11.95 20.83
C ALA A 218 20.55 10.45 20.96
N ARG A 219 20.33 10.03 22.20
CA ARG A 219 19.83 8.71 22.59
C ARG A 219 18.66 8.93 23.55
N ILE A 220 17.50 8.36 23.25
CA ILE A 220 16.30 8.50 24.10
C ILE A 220 15.87 7.12 24.61
N GLY A 221 15.50 7.05 25.88
CA GLY A 221 15.00 5.82 26.51
C GLY A 221 13.48 5.75 26.40
N VAL A 222 12.97 4.84 25.58
CA VAL A 222 11.54 4.71 25.27
C VAL A 222 10.90 3.60 26.11
N PRO A 223 9.87 3.87 26.93
CA PRO A 223 9.23 2.86 27.79
C PRO A 223 8.32 1.92 26.98
N CYS A 224 8.82 0.73 26.64
CA CYS A 224 8.21 -0.22 25.71
C CYS A 224 8.47 -1.67 26.15
N TYR A 225 7.43 -2.52 26.17
CA TYR A 225 7.51 -3.95 26.50
C TYR A 225 8.16 -4.20 27.88
N GLY A 226 7.58 -3.60 28.93
CA GLY A 226 8.01 -3.77 30.32
C GLY A 226 9.39 -3.18 30.68
N GLY A 227 10.08 -2.51 29.76
CA GLY A 227 11.40 -1.93 29.98
C GLY A 227 11.64 -0.61 29.24
N PHE A 228 12.87 -0.10 29.31
CA PHE A 228 13.31 1.05 28.52
C PHE A 228 14.17 0.56 27.35
N GLN A 229 13.78 0.91 26.13
CA GLN A 229 14.53 0.65 24.91
C GLN A 229 15.29 1.93 24.53
N GLU A 230 16.62 1.88 24.48
CA GLU A 230 17.40 3.02 23.96
C GLU A 230 17.30 3.04 22.43
N VAL A 231 16.89 4.18 21.87
CA VAL A 231 16.91 4.39 20.41
C VAL A 231 17.84 5.54 20.02
N GLY A 232 18.59 5.33 18.95
CA GLY A 232 19.42 6.35 18.31
C GLY A 232 18.61 7.25 17.40
N ILE A 233 18.97 8.53 17.33
CA ILE A 233 18.29 9.51 16.49
C ILE A 233 19.22 9.99 15.40
N PHE A 234 18.89 9.67 14.15
CA PHE A 234 19.56 10.18 12.96
C PHE A 234 18.67 11.25 12.30
N HIS A 235 19.28 12.25 11.67
CA HIS A 235 18.58 13.40 11.11
C HIS A 235 19.13 13.75 9.71
N CYS A 236 18.22 14.09 8.80
CA CYS A 236 18.51 14.63 7.48
C CYS A 236 17.55 15.80 7.21
N ILE A 237 18.00 16.86 6.56
CA ILE A 237 17.14 17.96 6.11
C ILE A 237 17.12 17.96 4.59
N ARG A 238 15.92 17.87 4.01
CA ARG A 238 15.75 17.98 2.55
C ARG A 238 14.60 18.95 2.27
N ALA A 239 14.83 19.91 1.38
CA ALA A 239 13.83 20.90 0.93
C ALA A 239 12.93 21.51 2.05
N GLY A 240 13.51 21.80 3.23
CA GLY A 240 12.81 22.40 4.38
C GLY A 240 12.04 21.44 5.28
N VAL A 241 12.15 20.12 5.08
CA VAL A 241 11.56 19.06 5.92
C VAL A 241 12.65 18.40 6.77
N ASP A 242 12.36 18.20 8.06
CA ASP A 242 13.19 17.43 8.99
C ASP A 242 12.85 15.93 8.89
N PHE A 243 13.71 15.12 8.28
CA PHE A 243 13.59 13.66 8.30
C PHE A 243 14.38 13.10 9.48
N VAL A 244 13.69 12.35 10.34
CA VAL A 244 14.24 11.79 11.58
C VAL A 244 14.10 10.28 11.55
N PHE A 245 15.21 9.57 11.71
CA PHE A 245 15.24 8.11 11.68
C PHE A 245 15.52 7.54 13.07
N VAL A 246 14.61 6.66 13.52
CA VAL A 246 14.68 5.93 14.78
C VAL A 246 15.55 4.68 14.58
N ASP A 247 16.76 4.71 15.12
CA ASP A 247 17.74 3.62 15.06
C ASP A 247 17.55 2.68 16.26
N HIS A 248 17.29 1.40 15.96
CA HIS A 248 17.19 0.33 16.95
C HIS A 248 17.48 -1.03 16.29
N PRO A 249 18.16 -1.99 16.93
CA PRO A 249 18.52 -3.27 16.32
C PRO A 249 17.38 -4.07 15.69
N SER A 250 16.14 -3.93 16.18
CA SER A 250 14.97 -4.64 15.62
C SER A 250 14.53 -4.15 14.22
N PHE A 251 14.98 -2.98 13.78
CA PHE A 251 14.71 -2.47 12.43
C PHE A 251 15.72 -2.96 11.39
N HIS A 252 16.96 -3.28 11.79
CA HIS A 252 18.04 -3.74 10.91
C HIS A 252 17.86 -5.21 10.52
N ARG A 253 17.12 -5.45 9.41
CA ARG A 253 16.73 -6.78 8.94
C ARG A 253 17.18 -7.04 7.49
N PRO A 254 18.50 -7.20 7.21
CA PRO A 254 19.03 -7.23 5.84
C PRO A 254 18.62 -8.45 5.00
N GLU A 255 18.07 -9.50 5.63
CA GLU A 255 17.66 -10.74 4.95
C GLU A 255 16.18 -10.74 4.55
N GLY A 256 15.38 -9.74 4.96
CA GLY A 256 13.94 -9.66 4.66
C GLY A 256 13.48 -8.25 4.27
N GLY A 257 12.17 -8.05 4.27
CA GLY A 257 11.53 -6.77 3.98
C GLY A 257 11.28 -5.91 5.22
N LEU A 258 10.54 -4.81 5.05
CA LEU A 258 10.23 -3.90 6.16
C LEU A 258 9.33 -4.54 7.24
N TYR A 259 8.51 -5.53 6.86
CA TYR A 259 7.50 -6.18 7.71
C TYR A 259 7.59 -7.71 7.75
N THR A 260 8.30 -8.31 6.79
CA THR A 260 8.31 -9.76 6.54
C THR A 260 9.73 -10.29 6.45
N ASP A 261 9.93 -11.56 6.76
CA ASP A 261 11.21 -12.25 6.60
C ASP A 261 11.53 -12.60 5.12
N ALA A 262 12.55 -13.43 4.92
CA ALA A 262 13.02 -13.90 3.61
C ALA A 262 12.02 -14.83 2.90
N ASP A 263 11.19 -15.56 3.66
CA ASP A 263 10.18 -16.48 3.14
C ASP A 263 8.85 -15.74 2.84
N GLY A 264 8.71 -14.52 3.35
CA GLY A 264 7.57 -13.62 3.11
C GLY A 264 6.57 -13.59 4.26
N GLU A 265 6.86 -14.27 5.38
CA GLU A 265 6.01 -14.30 6.57
C GLU A 265 6.24 -13.06 7.44
N ALA A 266 5.19 -12.58 8.10
CA ALA A 266 5.28 -11.36 8.92
C ALA A 266 6.12 -11.59 10.18
N TYR A 267 7.07 -10.68 10.47
CA TYR A 267 7.87 -10.77 11.68
C TYR A 267 7.00 -10.78 12.96
N GLU A 268 7.25 -11.74 13.84
CA GLU A 268 6.56 -11.88 15.13
C GLU A 268 6.71 -10.62 16.01
N ASP A 269 7.88 -9.96 15.96
CA ASP A 269 8.18 -8.75 16.74
C ASP A 269 7.65 -7.45 16.09
N ASN A 270 6.84 -7.52 15.03
CA ASN A 270 6.25 -6.33 14.40
C ASN A 270 5.47 -5.45 15.40
N ALA A 271 4.71 -6.05 16.32
CA ALA A 271 4.00 -5.30 17.37
C ALA A 271 4.97 -4.47 18.22
N PHE A 272 6.10 -5.05 18.64
CA PHE A 272 7.17 -4.36 19.38
C PHE A 272 7.82 -3.24 18.54
N ARG A 273 8.23 -3.55 17.31
CA ARG A 273 8.88 -2.61 16.37
C ARG A 273 8.04 -1.34 16.16
N PHE A 274 6.74 -1.49 15.95
CA PHE A 274 5.85 -0.36 15.66
C PHE A 274 5.28 0.32 16.91
N THR A 275 5.20 -0.38 18.05
CA THR A 275 5.01 0.27 19.36
C THR A 275 6.20 1.18 19.70
N LEU A 276 7.42 0.73 19.43
CA LEU A 276 8.65 1.52 19.63
C LEU A 276 8.65 2.77 18.74
N LEU A 277 8.30 2.66 17.46
CA LEU A 277 8.13 3.80 16.55
C LEU A 277 7.08 4.79 17.07
N ALA A 278 5.88 4.32 17.44
CA ALA A 278 4.79 5.18 17.90
C ALA A 278 5.15 5.96 19.17
N LYS A 279 5.84 5.32 20.12
CA LYS A 279 6.32 5.96 21.36
C LYS A 279 7.50 6.91 21.09
N ALA A 280 8.50 6.50 20.31
CA ALA A 280 9.62 7.37 19.94
C ALA A 280 9.13 8.64 19.23
N SER A 281 8.08 8.52 18.40
CA SER A 281 7.45 9.65 17.71
C SER A 281 6.80 10.68 18.65
N LEU A 282 6.43 10.28 19.87
CA LEU A 282 5.90 11.16 20.92
C LEU A 282 7.01 11.73 21.82
N GLU A 283 8.20 11.13 21.86
CA GLU A 283 9.32 11.62 22.68
C GLU A 283 10.24 12.58 21.91
N ILE A 284 10.49 12.30 20.62
CA ILE A 284 11.39 13.10 19.76
C ILE A 284 11.04 14.59 19.74
N PRO A 285 9.77 15.02 19.53
CA PRO A 285 9.41 16.44 19.50
C PRO A 285 9.66 17.21 20.81
N LEU A 286 9.72 16.49 21.94
CA LEU A 286 9.90 17.03 23.29
C LEU A 286 11.37 17.04 23.72
N GLN A 287 12.18 16.09 23.24
CA GLN A 287 13.53 15.83 23.75
C GLN A 287 14.65 16.19 22.76
N VAL A 288 14.41 16.17 21.44
CA VAL A 288 15.46 16.28 20.42
C VAL A 288 15.40 17.65 19.72
N PRO A 289 16.32 18.60 20.01
CA PRO A 289 16.33 19.91 19.36
C PRO A 289 16.92 19.81 17.96
N LEU A 290 16.06 19.78 16.94
CA LEU A 290 16.48 19.82 15.53
C LEU A 290 16.78 21.27 15.15
N ASN A 291 17.96 21.52 14.58
CA ASN A 291 18.45 22.87 14.26
C ASN A 291 18.46 23.84 15.47
N GLY A 292 18.57 23.30 16.68
CA GLY A 292 18.58 24.07 17.93
C GLY A 292 17.20 24.33 18.55
N GLU A 293 16.10 23.91 17.91
CA GLU A 293 14.74 24.11 18.40
C GLU A 293 13.95 22.80 18.51
N LEU A 294 13.27 22.61 19.65
CA LEU A 294 12.28 21.55 19.80
C LEU A 294 11.05 21.81 18.92
N TYR A 295 10.31 20.76 18.56
CA TYR A 295 8.99 20.90 17.92
C TYR A 295 7.89 21.19 18.96
N GLY A 296 8.08 20.73 20.20
CA GLY A 296 7.17 20.99 21.32
C GLY A 296 5.90 20.15 21.32
N ASP A 297 4.94 20.55 22.14
CA ASP A 297 3.77 19.75 22.52
C ASP A 297 2.43 20.25 21.93
N ALA A 298 2.48 21.14 20.93
CA ALA A 298 1.32 21.81 20.33
C ALA A 298 1.19 21.61 18.81
N GLY A 299 1.80 20.54 18.28
CA GLY A 299 1.79 20.19 16.85
C GLY A 299 0.60 19.31 16.41
N VAL A 300 0.47 19.14 15.10
CA VAL A 300 -0.43 18.15 14.47
C VAL A 300 0.37 16.90 14.14
N PHE A 301 0.06 15.79 14.80
CA PHE A 301 0.67 14.49 14.59
C PHE A 301 -0.11 13.71 13.54
N VAL A 302 0.58 13.26 12.50
CA VAL A 302 0.00 12.52 11.38
C VAL A 302 0.46 11.07 11.46
N ALA A 303 -0.40 10.20 12.00
CA ALA A 303 -0.16 8.77 12.12
C ALA A 303 -0.56 8.06 10.83
N ASN A 304 0.40 7.48 10.11
CA ASN A 304 0.14 6.76 8.87
C ASN A 304 -0.01 5.25 9.12
N ASP A 305 -1.13 4.69 8.62
CA ASP A 305 -1.52 3.29 8.73
C ASP A 305 -1.40 2.71 10.15
N TRP A 306 -1.40 1.37 10.26
CA TRP A 306 -1.38 0.65 11.53
C TRP A 306 -0.02 0.77 12.25
N GLN A 307 1.07 1.02 11.53
CA GLN A 307 2.43 1.11 12.04
C GLN A 307 2.63 2.33 12.96
N ALA A 308 1.93 3.43 12.70
CA ALA A 308 1.82 4.56 13.63
C ALA A 308 0.49 4.55 14.42
N GLY A 309 -0.32 3.50 14.30
CA GLY A 309 -1.70 3.45 14.78
C GLY A 309 -1.87 3.56 16.30
N LEU A 310 -0.83 3.19 17.07
CA LEU A 310 -0.83 3.39 18.52
C LEU A 310 -0.54 4.83 18.97
N LEU A 311 0.01 5.70 18.11
CA LEU A 311 0.40 7.06 18.48
C LEU A 311 -0.77 7.87 19.09
N PRO A 312 -2.00 7.87 18.51
CA PRO A 312 -3.10 8.67 19.04
C PRO A 312 -3.60 8.17 20.41
N VAL A 313 -3.72 6.85 20.60
CA VAL A 313 -4.14 6.26 21.88
C VAL A 313 -3.07 6.44 22.95
N LEU A 314 -1.78 6.35 22.61
CA LEU A 314 -0.67 6.63 23.53
C LEU A 314 -0.68 8.10 23.97
N MET A 315 -0.85 9.05 23.04
CA MET A 315 -0.96 10.47 23.37
C MET A 315 -2.12 10.74 24.34
N ALA A 316 -3.31 10.18 24.05
CA ALA A 316 -4.51 10.39 24.85
C ALA A 316 -4.45 9.73 26.24
N SER A 317 -3.92 8.51 26.33
CA SER A 317 -3.93 7.73 27.58
C SER A 317 -2.70 7.91 28.47
N VAL A 318 -1.52 8.24 27.89
CA VAL A 318 -0.25 8.31 28.63
C VAL A 318 0.26 9.74 28.81
N TYR A 319 0.03 10.65 27.85
CA TYR A 319 0.61 12.00 27.90
C TYR A 319 -0.37 13.08 28.37
N ARG A 320 -1.58 13.11 27.80
CA ARG A 320 -2.62 14.12 28.16
C ARG A 320 -2.99 14.14 29.66
N PRO A 321 -3.10 13.00 30.38
CA PRO A 321 -3.36 12.99 31.83
C PRO A 321 -2.25 13.62 32.66
N HIS A 322 -1.02 13.69 32.12
CA HIS A 322 0.16 14.27 32.76
C HIS A 322 0.47 15.70 32.24
N HIS A 323 -0.52 16.37 31.64
CA HIS A 323 -0.43 17.74 31.11
C HIS A 323 0.55 17.93 29.93
N VAL A 324 0.94 16.86 29.24
CA VAL A 324 1.73 16.92 28.01
C VAL A 324 0.79 16.74 26.80
N TYR A 325 1.07 17.38 25.67
CA TYR A 325 0.27 17.27 24.44
C TYR A 325 -1.21 17.71 24.57
N GLN A 326 -1.51 18.61 25.52
CA GLN A 326 -2.88 19.12 25.71
C GLN A 326 -3.41 19.91 24.50
N ASN A 327 -2.50 20.59 23.78
CA ASN A 327 -2.84 21.41 22.61
C ASN A 327 -2.51 20.73 21.28
N ALA A 328 -1.83 19.57 21.29
CA ALA A 328 -1.57 18.80 20.10
C ALA A 328 -2.85 18.17 19.54
N ARG A 329 -2.80 17.77 18.27
CA ARG A 329 -3.86 17.06 17.56
C ARG A 329 -3.32 15.83 16.84
N THR A 330 -4.18 14.85 16.63
CA THR A 330 -3.85 13.59 15.96
C THR A 330 -4.74 13.38 14.74
N VAL A 331 -4.11 13.08 13.62
CA VAL A 331 -4.77 12.75 12.35
C VAL A 331 -4.24 11.41 11.88
N THR A 332 -5.13 10.42 11.71
CA THR A 332 -4.75 9.13 11.12
C THR A 332 -4.97 9.18 9.61
N ILE A 333 -3.97 8.79 8.82
CA ILE A 333 -4.14 8.54 7.37
C ILE A 333 -4.15 7.04 7.12
N ILE A 334 -5.25 6.55 6.57
CA ILE A 334 -5.43 5.16 6.12
C ILE A 334 -5.08 5.12 4.62
N HIS A 335 -3.95 4.52 4.27
CA HIS A 335 -3.53 4.29 2.88
C HIS A 335 -4.05 2.95 2.37
N ASN A 336 -4.22 1.95 3.25
CA ASN A 336 -4.86 0.67 2.91
C ASN A 336 -5.51 -0.03 4.12
N ILE A 337 -6.85 -0.09 4.15
CA ILE A 337 -7.64 -0.72 5.23
C ILE A 337 -7.41 -2.23 5.39
N GLN A 338 -6.77 -2.90 4.43
CA GLN A 338 -6.50 -4.34 4.48
C GLN A 338 -5.47 -4.71 5.56
N TYR A 339 -4.52 -3.82 5.85
CA TYR A 339 -3.45 -4.06 6.83
C TYR A 339 -3.74 -3.27 8.09
N GLN A 340 -4.14 -3.96 9.17
CA GLN A 340 -4.69 -3.32 10.37
C GLN A 340 -3.79 -3.44 11.62
N GLY A 341 -2.71 -4.24 11.56
CA GLY A 341 -1.87 -4.53 12.73
C GLY A 341 -2.65 -5.27 13.82
N VAL A 342 -3.07 -6.50 13.52
CA VAL A 342 -3.89 -7.34 14.40
C VAL A 342 -3.02 -8.37 15.12
N TYR A 343 -3.19 -8.47 16.44
CA TYR A 343 -2.39 -9.30 17.33
C TYR A 343 -3.23 -9.97 18.41
N SER A 344 -2.67 -11.01 19.05
CA SER A 344 -3.29 -11.67 20.21
C SER A 344 -3.54 -10.67 21.36
N PRO A 345 -4.68 -10.76 22.09
CA PRO A 345 -4.96 -9.91 23.24
C PRO A 345 -3.84 -9.87 24.30
N GLY A 346 -3.06 -10.95 24.41
CA GLY A 346 -1.97 -11.07 25.38
C GLY A 346 -0.90 -9.98 25.26
N ILE A 347 -0.70 -9.37 24.08
CA ILE A 347 0.31 -8.32 23.89
C ILE A 347 -0.08 -6.97 24.53
N PHE A 348 -1.34 -6.80 24.96
CA PHE A 348 -1.86 -5.50 25.39
C PHE A 348 -1.04 -4.89 26.54
N GLN A 349 -0.65 -5.70 27.52
CA GLN A 349 0.16 -5.27 28.67
C GLN A 349 1.54 -4.75 28.26
N ASP A 350 2.11 -5.28 27.18
CA ASP A 350 3.43 -4.88 26.68
C ASP A 350 3.41 -3.52 25.96
N LEU A 351 2.25 -3.09 25.47
CA LEU A 351 2.08 -1.79 24.79
C LEU A 351 2.30 -0.61 25.74
N GLY A 352 2.17 -0.82 27.05
CA GLY A 352 2.19 0.26 28.04
C GLY A 352 1.06 1.26 27.82
N ILE A 353 -0.14 0.75 27.56
CA ILE A 353 -1.41 1.48 27.54
C ILE A 353 -2.16 1.12 28.83
N PRO A 354 -2.76 2.07 29.57
CA PRO A 354 -3.52 1.78 30.79
C PRO A 354 -4.72 0.84 30.55
N ASP A 355 -5.03 -0.02 31.53
CA ASP A 355 -6.05 -1.09 31.40
C ASP A 355 -7.45 -0.58 31.03
N ASP A 356 -7.83 0.61 31.51
CA ASP A 356 -9.11 1.26 31.21
C ASP A 356 -9.25 1.68 29.74
N TRP A 357 -8.14 1.71 28.99
CA TRP A 357 -8.08 1.97 27.55
C TRP A 357 -8.07 0.70 26.69
N PHE A 358 -8.20 -0.52 27.25
CA PHE A 358 -8.29 -1.75 26.45
C PHE A 358 -9.38 -1.66 25.36
N GLY A 359 -10.55 -1.09 25.70
CA GLY A 359 -11.65 -0.86 24.74
C GLY A 359 -11.31 0.06 23.56
N ALA A 360 -10.20 0.82 23.61
CA ALA A 360 -9.69 1.58 22.48
C ALA A 360 -8.94 0.69 21.48
N VAL A 361 -8.23 -0.37 21.91
CA VAL A 361 -7.48 -1.28 21.03
C VAL A 361 -8.22 -2.58 20.68
N ASP A 362 -9.16 -3.02 21.53
CA ASP A 362 -9.88 -4.30 21.39
C ASP A 362 -10.70 -4.36 20.10
N TYR A 363 -10.57 -5.46 19.37
CA TYR A 363 -11.36 -5.78 18.20
C TYR A 363 -11.79 -7.25 18.26
N GLN A 364 -13.11 -7.48 18.25
CA GLN A 364 -13.68 -8.82 18.27
C GLN A 364 -14.09 -9.25 16.86
N PHE A 365 -13.49 -10.32 16.34
CA PHE A 365 -13.87 -10.88 15.06
C PHE A 365 -15.31 -11.45 15.09
N PRO A 366 -16.10 -11.24 14.03
CA PRO A 366 -17.41 -11.87 13.88
C PRO A 366 -17.23 -13.41 13.83
N PRO A 367 -18.18 -14.22 14.34
CA PRO A 367 -18.00 -15.68 14.45
C PRO A 367 -17.58 -16.39 13.17
N GLU A 368 -18.01 -15.90 12.01
CA GLU A 368 -17.68 -16.40 10.67
C GLU A 368 -16.23 -16.12 10.21
N GLU A 369 -15.51 -15.20 10.85
CA GLU A 369 -14.11 -14.86 10.55
C GLU A 369 -13.11 -15.37 11.62
N ARG A 370 -13.61 -16.02 12.68
CA ARG A 370 -12.77 -16.59 13.75
C ARG A 370 -12.03 -17.83 13.27
N GLN A 371 -10.70 -17.80 13.35
CA GLN A 371 -9.81 -18.89 12.97
C GLN A 371 -8.49 -18.84 13.76
N GLY A 372 -7.84 -19.98 13.96
CA GLY A 372 -6.58 -20.11 14.69
C GLY A 372 -6.66 -19.58 16.12
N ALA A 373 -5.75 -18.68 16.48
CA ALA A 373 -5.63 -18.10 17.83
C ALA A 373 -6.86 -17.28 18.31
N TYR A 374 -7.88 -17.11 17.45
CA TYR A 374 -9.07 -16.31 17.70
C TYR A 374 -10.38 -17.14 17.68
N GLU A 375 -10.30 -18.48 17.65
CA GLU A 375 -11.46 -19.37 17.45
C GLU A 375 -12.55 -19.28 18.53
N GLU A 376 -12.17 -19.12 19.80
CA GLU A 376 -13.12 -19.10 20.92
C GLU A 376 -13.85 -17.75 21.02
N GLU A 377 -13.23 -16.76 21.66
CA GLU A 377 -13.87 -15.47 21.93
C GLU A 377 -13.73 -14.43 20.80
N GLY A 378 -12.77 -14.63 19.88
CA GLY A 378 -12.53 -13.71 18.76
C GLY A 378 -11.86 -12.38 19.11
N HIS A 379 -11.48 -12.13 20.37
CA HIS A 379 -10.82 -10.90 20.78
C HIS A 379 -9.40 -10.77 20.21
N SER A 380 -9.01 -9.54 19.88
CA SER A 380 -7.69 -9.20 19.35
C SER A 380 -7.32 -7.75 19.68
N VAL A 381 -6.04 -7.44 19.65
CA VAL A 381 -5.53 -6.06 19.69
C VAL A 381 -5.34 -5.58 18.24
N ASN A 382 -5.94 -4.44 17.87
CA ASN A 382 -5.91 -3.92 16.51
C ASN A 382 -5.42 -2.46 16.49
N PHE A 383 -4.22 -2.25 15.92
CA PHE A 383 -3.53 -0.95 15.98
C PHE A 383 -4.21 0.12 15.12
N LEU A 384 -4.73 -0.25 13.93
CA LEU A 384 -5.45 0.70 13.08
C LEU A 384 -6.79 1.11 13.71
N LYS A 385 -7.49 0.16 14.33
CA LYS A 385 -8.71 0.41 15.09
C LYS A 385 -8.45 1.40 16.23
N ALA A 386 -7.37 1.24 16.97
CA ALA A 386 -6.96 2.19 18.02
C ALA A 386 -6.81 3.62 17.49
N ALA A 387 -6.17 3.76 16.32
CA ALA A 387 -5.98 5.04 15.63
C ALA A 387 -7.32 5.68 15.24
N ILE A 388 -8.21 4.93 14.58
CA ILE A 388 -9.54 5.39 14.17
C ILE A 388 -10.42 5.76 15.39
N SER A 389 -10.31 4.99 16.48
CA SER A 389 -11.05 5.23 17.71
C SER A 389 -10.59 6.48 18.47
N THR A 390 -9.32 6.91 18.36
CA THR A 390 -8.75 7.95 19.26
C THR A 390 -8.19 9.19 18.57
N SER A 391 -7.99 9.20 17.24
CA SER A 391 -7.58 10.40 16.52
C SER A 391 -8.64 11.50 16.50
N ASP A 392 -8.23 12.77 16.43
CA ASP A 392 -9.15 13.91 16.26
C ASP A 392 -9.81 13.87 14.87
N ARG A 393 -9.03 13.59 13.82
CA ARG A 393 -9.52 13.39 12.43
C ARG A 393 -8.99 12.10 11.81
N VAL A 394 -9.74 11.55 10.87
CA VAL A 394 -9.34 10.38 10.07
C VAL A 394 -9.37 10.77 8.60
N VAL A 395 -8.32 10.44 7.87
CA VAL A 395 -8.20 10.68 6.44
C VAL A 395 -7.96 9.34 5.74
N THR A 396 -8.44 9.20 4.52
CA THR A 396 -7.98 8.16 3.60
C THR A 396 -7.72 8.75 2.23
N VAL A 397 -7.03 7.99 1.38
CA VAL A 397 -6.34 8.51 0.19
C VAL A 397 -7.24 8.73 -1.05
N SER A 398 -8.57 8.68 -0.91
CA SER A 398 -9.50 9.21 -1.92
C SER A 398 -10.92 9.46 -1.38
N PRO A 399 -11.70 10.42 -1.94
CA PRO A 399 -13.10 10.67 -1.61
C PRO A 399 -14.03 9.45 -1.79
N ASN A 400 -13.92 8.72 -2.90
CA ASN A 400 -14.72 7.53 -3.14
C ASN A 400 -14.30 6.36 -2.22
N TYR A 401 -13.00 6.14 -2.01
CA TYR A 401 -12.53 5.11 -1.09
C TYR A 401 -12.99 5.37 0.35
N ALA A 402 -13.07 6.64 0.78
CA ALA A 402 -13.68 7.02 2.06
C ALA A 402 -15.16 6.61 2.19
N ASN A 403 -15.88 6.39 1.08
CA ASN A 403 -17.22 5.80 1.08
C ASN A 403 -17.16 4.28 1.09
N GLU A 404 -16.27 3.67 0.29
CA GLU A 404 -16.11 2.22 0.18
C GLU A 404 -15.72 1.57 1.51
N ILE A 405 -14.80 2.18 2.28
CA ILE A 405 -14.40 1.67 3.60
C ILE A 405 -15.49 1.84 4.67
N CYS A 406 -16.56 2.59 4.40
CA CYS A 406 -17.77 2.63 5.21
C CYS A 406 -18.81 1.58 4.79
N THR A 407 -18.47 0.64 3.89
CA THR A 407 -19.31 -0.49 3.50
C THR A 407 -18.73 -1.81 4.02
N TRP A 408 -19.58 -2.79 4.32
CA TRP A 408 -19.15 -4.10 4.83
C TRP A 408 -18.10 -4.80 3.96
N LEU A 409 -18.16 -4.65 2.63
CA LEU A 409 -17.18 -5.24 1.69
C LEU A 409 -15.80 -4.55 1.76
N GLY A 410 -15.82 -3.22 1.84
CA GLY A 410 -14.62 -2.38 1.75
C GLY A 410 -13.96 -2.12 3.10
N GLY A 411 -14.73 -2.00 4.19
CA GLY A 411 -14.24 -1.63 5.51
C GLY A 411 -13.48 -2.71 6.27
N LYS A 412 -13.57 -3.99 5.85
CA LYS A 412 -12.87 -5.12 6.49
C LYS A 412 -13.10 -5.16 8.01
N GLY A 413 -14.38 -5.07 8.41
CA GLY A 413 -14.82 -5.05 9.80
C GLY A 413 -14.67 -3.71 10.53
N MET A 414 -14.03 -2.70 9.92
CA MET A 414 -13.96 -1.33 10.45
C MET A 414 -15.12 -0.44 10.00
N ASP A 415 -16.05 -0.92 9.16
CA ASP A 415 -17.07 -0.09 8.55
C ASP A 415 -18.04 0.54 9.56
N ASP A 416 -18.47 -0.18 10.60
CA ASP A 416 -19.30 0.40 11.67
C ASP A 416 -18.56 1.53 12.43
N LEU A 417 -17.27 1.32 12.74
CA LEU A 417 -16.43 2.32 13.39
C LEU A 417 -16.18 3.54 12.50
N LEU A 418 -15.90 3.33 11.22
CA LEU A 418 -15.70 4.40 10.23
C LEU A 418 -16.99 5.18 9.96
N ASN A 419 -18.16 4.51 9.97
CA ASN A 419 -19.47 5.17 9.94
C ASN A 419 -19.72 6.00 11.21
N ALA A 420 -19.37 5.50 12.39
CA ALA A 420 -19.43 6.29 13.63
C ALA A 420 -18.51 7.52 13.57
N ARG A 421 -17.34 7.41 12.93
CA ARG A 421 -16.39 8.51 12.69
C ARG A 421 -16.70 9.36 11.46
N ARG A 422 -17.82 9.15 10.75
CA ARG A 422 -18.07 9.70 9.40
C ARG A 422 -17.94 11.23 9.26
N PHE A 423 -18.30 12.01 10.29
CA PHE A 423 -18.15 13.48 10.28
C PHE A 423 -16.70 13.95 10.46
N THR A 424 -15.83 13.08 10.94
CA THR A 424 -14.38 13.29 11.09
C THR A 424 -13.54 12.54 10.07
N LEU A 425 -14.16 11.71 9.23
CA LEU A 425 -13.55 11.00 8.11
C LEU A 425 -13.53 11.89 6.86
N SER A 426 -12.38 11.99 6.20
CA SER A 426 -12.22 12.70 4.92
C SER A 426 -11.47 11.83 3.91
N GLY A 427 -11.83 11.94 2.64
CA GLY A 427 -11.06 11.35 1.55
C GLY A 427 -10.31 12.45 0.80
N ILE A 428 -9.00 12.30 0.64
CA ILE A 428 -8.14 13.25 -0.07
C ILE A 428 -7.31 12.47 -1.09
N THR A 429 -7.49 12.76 -2.37
CA THR A 429 -6.74 12.13 -3.45
C THR A 429 -5.26 12.49 -3.36
N ASN A 430 -4.37 11.50 -3.53
CA ASN A 430 -2.92 11.74 -3.58
C ASN A 430 -2.53 12.59 -4.79
N GLY A 431 -1.41 13.31 -4.66
CA GLY A 431 -0.71 13.91 -5.79
C GLY A 431 0.35 12.99 -6.39
N ILE A 432 1.07 13.49 -7.39
CA ILE A 432 2.30 12.92 -7.92
C ILE A 432 3.46 13.92 -7.85
N ASP A 433 4.69 13.41 -7.77
CA ASP A 433 5.88 14.22 -8.00
C ASP A 433 6.01 14.54 -9.50
N VAL A 434 5.68 15.77 -9.87
CA VAL A 434 5.74 16.27 -11.24
C VAL A 434 7.16 16.61 -11.71
N ALA A 435 8.18 16.50 -10.87
CA ALA A 435 9.59 16.59 -11.28
C ALA A 435 10.15 15.20 -11.65
N GLU A 436 9.70 14.13 -10.99
CA GLU A 436 9.99 12.75 -11.38
C GLU A 436 9.14 12.34 -12.60
N TRP A 437 7.84 12.69 -12.60
CA TRP A 437 6.88 12.25 -13.61
C TRP A 437 6.47 13.35 -14.59
N ASP A 438 7.38 13.77 -15.48
CA ASP A 438 7.06 14.69 -16.58
C ASP A 438 7.69 14.26 -17.92
N PRO A 439 6.91 13.92 -18.96
CA PRO A 439 7.46 13.50 -20.25
C PRO A 439 8.34 14.56 -20.94
N ALA A 440 8.30 15.83 -20.52
CA ALA A 440 9.14 16.88 -21.07
C ALA A 440 10.56 16.89 -20.48
N THR A 441 10.78 16.30 -19.30
CA THR A 441 12.07 16.31 -18.58
C THR A 441 12.47 14.96 -17.98
N ASP A 442 11.65 13.91 -18.13
CA ASP A 442 11.89 12.58 -17.58
C ASP A 442 13.20 11.97 -18.10
N ARG A 443 14.19 11.90 -17.20
CA ARG A 443 15.53 11.33 -17.42
C ARG A 443 15.53 9.91 -17.98
N HIS A 444 14.43 9.17 -17.88
CA HIS A 444 14.31 7.81 -18.40
C HIS A 444 13.94 7.78 -19.90
N LEU A 445 13.40 8.86 -20.47
CA LEU A 445 13.02 8.92 -21.89
C LEU A 445 14.15 9.40 -22.81
N GLY A 446 15.02 10.27 -22.32
CA GLY A 446 16.07 10.93 -23.11
C GLY A 446 17.35 10.12 -23.29
N ALA A 447 18.47 10.84 -23.47
CA ALA A 447 19.81 10.26 -23.53
C ALA A 447 20.18 9.61 -22.19
N SER A 448 20.51 8.32 -22.24
CA SER A 448 21.05 7.57 -21.12
C SER A 448 22.48 8.04 -20.77
N ALA A 449 23.03 7.57 -19.64
CA ALA A 449 24.37 7.93 -19.18
C ALA A 449 25.51 7.54 -20.15
N ASP A 450 25.26 6.64 -21.12
CA ASP A 450 26.21 6.30 -22.19
C ASP A 450 26.03 7.10 -23.49
N GLY A 451 25.07 8.03 -23.53
CA GLY A 451 24.75 8.86 -24.69
C GLY A 451 23.79 8.22 -25.70
N THR A 452 23.24 7.02 -25.44
CA THR A 452 22.16 6.44 -26.24
C THR A 452 20.80 7.03 -25.84
N GLU A 453 20.08 7.61 -26.80
CA GLU A 453 18.69 8.02 -26.60
C GLU A 453 17.77 6.80 -26.69
N TRP A 454 16.96 6.56 -25.64
CA TRP A 454 15.95 5.51 -25.68
C TRP A 454 14.75 5.96 -26.52
N GLY A 455 14.15 7.09 -26.18
CA GLY A 455 13.03 7.71 -26.89
C GLY A 455 13.24 9.22 -27.07
N GLU A 456 12.13 9.97 -27.16
CA GLU A 456 12.17 11.43 -27.25
C GLU A 456 11.25 12.06 -26.20
N HIS A 457 11.70 13.13 -25.55
CA HIS A 457 10.86 13.94 -24.68
C HIS A 457 9.68 14.56 -25.44
N TYR A 458 8.55 14.73 -24.77
CA TYR A 458 7.35 15.31 -25.37
C TYR A 458 6.52 16.09 -24.34
N SER A 459 5.55 16.87 -24.80
CA SER A 459 4.69 17.67 -23.93
C SER A 459 3.27 17.76 -24.47
N ARG A 460 2.33 18.29 -23.67
CA ARG A 460 0.96 18.58 -24.11
C ARG A 460 0.91 19.44 -25.39
N GLY A 461 1.93 20.28 -25.63
CA GLY A 461 2.04 21.11 -26.84
C GLY A 461 2.55 20.36 -28.07
N ASN A 462 3.29 19.26 -27.89
CA ASN A 462 3.84 18.44 -28.96
C ASN A 462 3.97 16.97 -28.51
N LEU A 463 3.09 16.11 -29.02
CA LEU A 463 3.06 14.67 -28.71
C LEU A 463 3.95 13.81 -29.63
N ALA A 464 4.74 14.41 -30.54
CA ALA A 464 5.54 13.65 -31.51
C ALA A 464 6.49 12.63 -30.85
N GLY A 465 7.18 13.02 -29.77
CA GLY A 465 8.09 12.14 -29.04
C GLY A 465 7.41 10.91 -28.41
N LYS A 466 6.10 10.96 -28.14
CA LYS A 466 5.35 9.78 -27.66
C LYS A 466 5.37 8.64 -28.68
N ALA A 467 5.33 8.96 -29.98
CA ALA A 467 5.46 7.95 -31.05
C ALA A 467 6.89 7.38 -31.14
N ALA A 468 7.91 8.18 -30.81
CA ALA A 468 9.28 7.69 -30.68
C ALA A 468 9.43 6.74 -29.47
N CYS A 469 8.89 7.10 -28.30
CA CYS A 469 8.83 6.22 -27.13
C CYS A 469 8.08 4.89 -27.42
N LYS A 470 6.97 4.94 -28.18
CA LYS A 470 6.25 3.74 -28.60
C LYS A 470 7.12 2.80 -29.45
N ARG A 471 7.82 3.34 -30.44
CA ARG A 471 8.78 2.59 -31.28
C ARG A 471 9.95 2.06 -30.45
N ALA A 472 10.46 2.84 -29.51
CA ALA A 472 11.53 2.45 -28.60
C ALA A 472 11.16 1.27 -27.72
N LEU A 473 9.98 1.29 -27.08
CA LEU A 473 9.51 0.15 -26.28
C LEU A 473 9.25 -1.08 -27.16
N GLN A 474 8.71 -0.90 -28.38
CA GLN A 474 8.55 -2.00 -29.33
C GLN A 474 9.90 -2.66 -29.64
N GLN A 475 10.95 -1.87 -29.91
CA GLN A 475 12.30 -2.37 -30.15
C GLN A 475 12.91 -3.04 -28.90
N GLU A 476 12.86 -2.39 -27.75
CA GLU A 476 13.41 -2.88 -26.47
C GLU A 476 12.76 -4.20 -26.04
N MET A 477 11.45 -4.31 -26.20
CA MET A 477 10.68 -5.50 -25.85
C MET A 477 10.62 -6.51 -27.00
N ALA A 478 11.36 -6.31 -28.09
CA ALA A 478 11.38 -7.17 -29.29
C ALA A 478 9.99 -7.49 -29.86
N LEU A 479 9.08 -6.51 -29.84
CA LEU A 479 7.78 -6.53 -30.50
C LEU A 479 7.92 -5.99 -31.94
N PRO A 480 7.00 -6.32 -32.86
CA PRO A 480 6.93 -5.68 -34.17
C PRO A 480 6.75 -4.16 -34.04
N GLU A 481 7.57 -3.39 -34.75
CA GLU A 481 7.42 -1.94 -34.88
C GLU A 481 6.21 -1.60 -35.76
N ASP A 482 5.02 -1.46 -35.14
CA ASP A 482 3.80 -0.99 -35.80
C ASP A 482 3.23 0.23 -35.05
N PRO A 483 3.25 1.43 -35.64
CA PRO A 483 2.67 2.61 -35.00
C PRO A 483 1.14 2.52 -34.84
N ASN A 484 0.46 1.69 -35.63
CA ASN A 484 -1.01 1.54 -35.64
C ASN A 484 -1.52 0.40 -34.74
N ALA A 485 -0.64 -0.47 -34.24
CA ALA A 485 -0.99 -1.48 -33.26
C ALA A 485 -1.26 -0.80 -31.91
N PRO A 486 -2.46 -0.95 -31.30
CA PRO A 486 -2.72 -0.41 -29.98
C PRO A 486 -1.80 -1.08 -28.95
N LEU A 487 -1.02 -0.28 -28.23
CA LEU A 487 -0.10 -0.74 -27.19
C LEU A 487 -0.72 -0.53 -25.81
N ILE A 488 -0.93 -1.63 -25.09
CA ILE A 488 -1.51 -1.68 -23.75
C ILE A 488 -0.39 -1.92 -22.74
N GLY A 489 -0.19 -0.97 -21.83
CA GLY A 489 0.73 -1.10 -20.69
C GLY A 489 0.04 -1.56 -19.41
N PHE A 490 0.76 -2.33 -18.59
CA PHE A 490 0.42 -2.61 -17.20
C PHE A 490 1.70 -2.56 -16.36
N VAL A 491 1.67 -1.85 -15.23
CA VAL A 491 2.74 -1.85 -14.22
C VAL A 491 2.11 -2.05 -12.84
N GLY A 492 2.54 -3.06 -12.11
CA GLY A 492 2.08 -3.30 -10.74
C GLY A 492 2.41 -4.69 -10.21
N ARG A 493 2.12 -4.94 -8.92
CA ARG A 493 2.24 -6.28 -8.33
C ARG A 493 1.34 -7.27 -9.10
N LEU A 494 1.86 -8.45 -9.43
CA LEU A 494 1.09 -9.53 -10.05
C LEU A 494 0.29 -10.23 -8.95
N SER A 495 -0.87 -9.67 -8.62
CA SER A 495 -1.76 -10.15 -7.56
C SER A 495 -3.23 -10.03 -7.96
N ASP A 496 -4.10 -10.74 -7.22
CA ASP A 496 -5.56 -10.64 -7.42
C ASP A 496 -6.09 -9.22 -7.09
N GLN A 497 -5.52 -8.53 -6.09
CA GLN A 497 -5.81 -7.11 -5.82
C GLN A 497 -5.68 -6.25 -7.08
N LYS A 498 -4.58 -6.40 -7.83
CA LYS A 498 -4.29 -5.61 -9.04
C LYS A 498 -4.97 -6.16 -10.29
N GLY A 499 -5.77 -7.22 -10.17
CA GLY A 499 -6.54 -7.80 -11.26
C GLY A 499 -5.70 -8.33 -12.42
N ALA A 500 -4.42 -8.63 -12.21
CA ALA A 500 -3.53 -9.09 -13.29
C ALA A 500 -4.07 -10.33 -14.00
N GLY A 501 -4.73 -11.24 -13.26
CA GLY A 501 -5.45 -12.39 -13.82
C GLY A 501 -6.54 -11.99 -14.83
N MET A 502 -7.33 -10.95 -14.55
CA MET A 502 -8.39 -10.48 -15.45
C MET A 502 -7.84 -9.85 -16.74
N LEU A 503 -6.68 -9.20 -16.69
CA LEU A 503 -6.00 -8.74 -17.89
C LEU A 503 -5.46 -9.93 -18.71
N LEU A 504 -4.83 -10.91 -18.05
CA LEU A 504 -4.35 -12.14 -18.70
C LEU A 504 -5.50 -12.93 -19.36
N ASP A 505 -6.69 -12.95 -18.76
CA ASP A 505 -7.89 -13.56 -19.34
C ASP A 505 -8.40 -12.81 -20.59
N ALA A 506 -8.20 -11.48 -20.66
CA ALA A 506 -8.59 -10.64 -21.79
C ALA A 506 -7.59 -10.68 -22.97
N ILE A 507 -6.30 -10.96 -22.71
CA ILE A 507 -5.23 -10.97 -23.73
C ILE A 507 -5.61 -11.72 -25.03
N PRO A 508 -6.16 -12.94 -25.00
CA PRO A 508 -6.54 -13.66 -26.23
C PRO A 508 -7.47 -12.86 -27.15
N HIS A 509 -8.50 -12.21 -26.61
CA HIS A 509 -9.43 -11.38 -27.39
C HIS A 509 -8.73 -10.13 -27.95
N LEU A 510 -7.94 -9.46 -27.12
CA LEU A 510 -7.20 -8.25 -27.50
C LEU A 510 -6.19 -8.50 -28.62
N VAL A 511 -5.53 -9.67 -28.59
CA VAL A 511 -4.56 -10.06 -29.63
C VAL A 511 -5.26 -10.62 -30.87
N GLU A 512 -6.14 -11.62 -30.73
CA GLU A 512 -6.70 -12.36 -31.88
C GLU A 512 -7.73 -11.53 -32.67
N VAL A 513 -8.53 -10.69 -32.00
CA VAL A 513 -9.56 -9.85 -32.66
C VAL A 513 -9.03 -8.46 -33.01
N HIS A 514 -8.20 -7.88 -32.15
CA HIS A 514 -7.77 -6.49 -32.31
C HIS A 514 -6.30 -6.32 -32.71
N ASN A 515 -5.47 -7.35 -32.78
CA ASN A 515 -4.02 -7.22 -33.01
C ASN A 515 -3.39 -6.14 -32.10
N ALA A 516 -3.77 -6.14 -30.82
CA ALA A 516 -3.15 -5.30 -29.82
C ALA A 516 -1.77 -5.85 -29.42
N GLN A 517 -0.91 -4.98 -28.91
CA GLN A 517 0.30 -5.35 -28.19
C GLN A 517 0.09 -5.11 -26.69
N VAL A 518 0.62 -6.00 -25.85
CA VAL A 518 0.44 -5.95 -24.39
C VAL A 518 1.80 -6.12 -23.71
N VAL A 519 2.18 -5.14 -22.91
CA VAL A 519 3.42 -5.17 -22.11
C VAL A 519 3.06 -5.09 -20.62
N MET A 520 3.41 -6.13 -19.87
CA MET A 520 3.16 -6.23 -18.44
C MET A 520 4.48 -6.24 -17.65
N LEU A 521 4.61 -5.35 -16.66
CA LEU A 521 5.73 -5.23 -15.75
C LEU A 521 5.27 -5.48 -14.31
N GLY A 522 5.83 -6.48 -13.64
CA GLY A 522 5.49 -6.78 -12.25
C GLY A 522 6.06 -8.09 -11.72
N THR A 523 5.92 -8.31 -10.42
CA THR A 523 6.20 -9.60 -9.76
C THR A 523 5.18 -9.84 -8.64
N GLY A 524 5.03 -11.07 -8.18
CA GLY A 524 4.13 -11.42 -7.09
C GLY A 524 3.76 -12.89 -7.05
N ASN A 525 2.50 -13.21 -7.30
CA ASN A 525 2.00 -14.57 -7.29
C ASN A 525 2.61 -15.37 -8.46
N LYS A 526 3.24 -16.51 -8.14
CA LYS A 526 3.97 -17.37 -9.08
C LYS A 526 3.09 -17.94 -10.20
N ASP A 527 1.81 -18.22 -9.93
CA ASP A 527 0.86 -18.71 -10.93
C ASP A 527 0.51 -17.60 -11.95
N LEU A 528 0.38 -16.35 -11.48
CA LEU A 528 0.18 -15.20 -12.37
C LEU A 528 1.43 -14.86 -13.19
N GLU A 529 2.62 -15.04 -12.62
CA GLU A 529 3.88 -14.94 -13.37
C GLU A 529 4.01 -16.04 -14.44
N GLU A 530 3.65 -17.28 -14.13
CA GLU A 530 3.72 -18.38 -15.09
C GLU A 530 2.70 -18.19 -16.22
N ARG A 531 1.45 -17.83 -15.88
CA ARG A 531 0.44 -17.47 -16.88
C ARG A 531 0.87 -16.32 -17.80
N LEU A 532 1.66 -15.36 -17.30
CA LEU A 532 2.22 -14.29 -18.13
C LEU A 532 3.27 -14.84 -19.10
N ARG A 533 4.16 -15.76 -18.65
CA ARG A 533 5.12 -16.46 -19.52
C ARG A 533 4.42 -17.31 -20.58
N GLU A 534 3.33 -18.00 -20.23
CA GLU A 534 2.49 -18.76 -21.17
C GLU A 534 1.89 -17.86 -22.26
N MET A 535 1.37 -16.68 -21.90
CA MET A 535 0.80 -15.73 -22.86
C MET A 535 1.85 -15.13 -23.79
N GLU A 536 3.04 -14.81 -23.28
CA GLU A 536 4.19 -14.40 -24.11
C GLU A 536 4.64 -15.50 -25.08
N HIS A 537 4.75 -16.75 -24.60
CA HIS A 537 5.11 -17.89 -25.45
C HIS A 537 4.05 -18.17 -26.53
N ARG A 538 2.76 -17.98 -26.23
CA ARG A 538 1.65 -18.17 -27.19
C ARG A 538 1.56 -17.03 -28.21
N TYR A 539 1.78 -15.78 -27.79
CA TYR A 539 1.60 -14.58 -28.60
C TYR A 539 2.90 -13.80 -28.78
N GLN A 540 3.92 -14.47 -29.31
CA GLN A 540 5.30 -13.98 -29.41
C GLN A 540 5.48 -12.66 -30.17
N ASN A 541 4.51 -12.22 -30.96
CA ASN A 541 4.55 -10.94 -31.69
C ASN A 541 3.70 -9.83 -31.04
N ASN A 542 3.06 -10.11 -29.90
CA ASN A 542 2.06 -9.21 -29.30
C ASN A 542 2.23 -9.05 -27.79
N VAL A 543 2.63 -10.08 -27.05
CA VAL A 543 2.66 -10.08 -25.58
C VAL A 543 4.09 -10.17 -25.07
N ARG A 544 4.42 -9.34 -24.07
CA ARG A 544 5.68 -9.39 -23.31
C ARG A 544 5.44 -9.21 -21.82
N GLY A 545 6.02 -10.11 -21.03
CA GLY A 545 6.06 -10.03 -19.58
C GLY A 545 7.48 -9.75 -19.08
N TRP A 546 7.65 -8.68 -18.32
CA TRP A 546 8.88 -8.46 -17.55
C TRP A 546 8.60 -8.71 -16.08
N VAL A 547 9.14 -9.84 -15.58
CA VAL A 547 8.95 -10.26 -14.19
C VAL A 547 10.01 -9.64 -13.28
N GLY A 548 9.58 -8.76 -12.37
CA GLY A 548 10.43 -8.10 -11.38
C GLY A 548 10.00 -6.66 -11.06
N PHE A 549 10.94 -5.87 -10.53
CA PHE A 549 10.82 -4.41 -10.38
C PHE A 549 11.91 -3.66 -11.16
N ASN A 550 11.53 -2.64 -11.94
CA ASN A 550 12.47 -1.75 -12.65
C ASN A 550 11.81 -0.38 -12.88
N VAL A 551 12.44 0.68 -12.36
CA VAL A 551 11.93 2.06 -12.45
C VAL A 551 12.02 2.62 -13.87
N ALA A 552 13.17 2.55 -14.53
CA ALA A 552 13.31 3.06 -15.90
C ALA A 552 12.27 2.42 -16.84
N LYS A 553 12.05 1.11 -16.73
CA LYS A 553 11.07 0.37 -17.53
C LYS A 553 9.61 0.75 -17.21
N SER A 554 9.28 1.17 -15.99
CA SER A 554 7.92 1.64 -15.70
C SER A 554 7.64 2.99 -16.37
N HIS A 555 8.60 3.91 -16.34
CA HIS A 555 8.56 5.17 -17.10
C HIS A 555 8.45 4.90 -18.61
N HIS A 556 9.26 3.99 -19.15
CA HIS A 556 9.21 3.55 -20.55
C HIS A 556 7.83 3.06 -20.97
N ILE A 557 7.22 2.15 -20.19
CA ILE A 557 5.88 1.61 -20.48
C ILE A 557 4.81 2.71 -20.38
N ILE A 558 4.86 3.55 -19.36
CA ILE A 558 3.91 4.66 -19.15
C ILE A 558 4.01 5.68 -20.29
N ALA A 559 5.21 5.99 -20.78
CA ALA A 559 5.40 6.93 -21.88
C ALA A 559 5.02 6.35 -23.26
N ALA A 560 5.36 5.10 -23.52
CA ALA A 560 5.17 4.45 -24.82
C ALA A 560 3.73 4.01 -25.10
N ALA A 561 2.99 3.57 -24.08
CA ALA A 561 1.67 2.97 -24.27
C ALA A 561 0.63 3.97 -24.80
N ASP A 562 -0.34 3.47 -25.57
CA ASP A 562 -1.54 4.23 -25.95
C ASP A 562 -2.59 4.12 -24.83
N LEU A 563 -2.75 2.91 -24.29
CA LEU A 563 -3.68 2.55 -23.22
C LEU A 563 -2.92 2.01 -22.00
N PHE A 564 -3.37 2.33 -20.80
CA PHE A 564 -2.85 1.70 -19.58
C PHE A 564 -3.98 0.95 -18.86
N ALA A 565 -3.77 -0.32 -18.54
CA ALA A 565 -4.76 -1.15 -17.86
C ALA A 565 -4.57 -1.11 -16.33
N MET A 566 -5.61 -0.73 -15.59
CA MET A 566 -5.67 -0.81 -14.13
C MET A 566 -6.90 -1.61 -13.67
N PRO A 567 -6.91 -2.94 -13.85
CA PRO A 567 -8.05 -3.79 -13.52
C PRO A 567 -8.14 -4.13 -12.02
N SER A 568 -7.71 -3.23 -11.13
CA SER A 568 -7.67 -3.48 -9.69
C SER A 568 -9.06 -3.85 -9.15
N ARG A 569 -9.14 -4.88 -8.29
CA ARG A 569 -10.37 -5.21 -7.56
C ARG A 569 -10.69 -4.18 -6.48
N PHE A 570 -9.66 -3.60 -5.88
CA PHE A 570 -9.75 -2.43 -5.02
C PHE A 570 -8.46 -1.60 -5.12
N GLU A 571 -8.60 -0.28 -5.10
CA GLU A 571 -7.47 0.64 -5.27
C GLU A 571 -7.68 1.90 -4.41
N PRO A 572 -7.10 1.98 -3.20
CA PRO A 572 -7.37 3.07 -2.25
C PRO A 572 -7.22 4.47 -2.86
N CYS A 573 -6.15 4.68 -3.62
CA CYS A 573 -5.98 5.84 -4.49
C CYS A 573 -5.55 5.41 -5.89
N GLY A 574 -4.44 4.66 -5.96
CA GLY A 574 -3.69 4.45 -7.19
C GLY A 574 -2.85 5.68 -7.54
N LEU A 575 -1.62 5.45 -8.03
CA LEU A 575 -0.75 6.50 -8.57
C LEU A 575 -0.50 6.33 -10.07
N THR A 576 -0.62 5.10 -10.59
CA THR A 576 -0.31 4.77 -11.99
C THR A 576 -1.24 5.44 -13.00
N GLN A 577 -2.48 5.76 -12.62
CA GLN A 577 -3.41 6.52 -13.46
C GLN A 577 -3.08 8.01 -13.50
N LEU A 578 -2.55 8.57 -12.40
CA LEU A 578 -2.04 9.93 -12.38
C LEU A 578 -0.81 10.06 -13.29
N TYR A 579 0.10 9.09 -13.22
CA TYR A 579 1.24 9.00 -14.14
C TYR A 579 0.78 8.82 -15.60
N SER A 580 -0.17 7.91 -15.89
CA SER A 580 -0.62 7.67 -17.27
C SER A 580 -1.28 8.92 -17.87
N LEU A 581 -2.15 9.61 -17.12
CA LEU A 581 -2.78 10.86 -17.54
C LEU A 581 -1.73 11.94 -17.84
N ARG A 582 -0.73 12.12 -16.96
CA ARG A 582 0.37 13.08 -17.14
C ARG A 582 1.20 12.80 -18.40
N TYR A 583 1.34 11.53 -18.79
CA TYR A 583 2.07 11.10 -19.99
C TYR A 583 1.19 10.94 -21.24
N GLY A 584 -0.08 11.33 -21.18
CA GLY A 584 -1.02 11.22 -22.30
C GLY A 584 -1.32 9.78 -22.69
N THR A 585 -1.22 8.84 -21.75
CA THR A 585 -1.56 7.43 -21.90
C THR A 585 -2.93 7.21 -21.26
N ILE A 586 -3.89 6.77 -22.07
CA ILE A 586 -5.29 6.74 -21.66
C ILE A 586 -5.52 5.60 -20.66
N PRO A 587 -5.91 5.90 -19.41
CA PRO A 587 -6.17 4.87 -18.41
C PRO A 587 -7.49 4.14 -18.72
N VAL A 588 -7.47 2.81 -18.53
CA VAL A 588 -8.63 1.92 -18.62
C VAL A 588 -8.74 1.20 -17.27
N VAL A 589 -9.67 1.67 -16.44
CA VAL A 589 -9.66 1.43 -14.98
C VAL A 589 -10.91 0.73 -14.48
N ALA A 590 -10.73 -0.07 -13.44
CA ALA A 590 -11.83 -0.55 -12.61
C ALA A 590 -12.46 0.60 -11.80
N GLU A 591 -13.78 0.56 -11.63
CA GLU A 591 -14.56 1.50 -10.81
C GLU A 591 -14.43 1.14 -9.33
N THR A 592 -13.28 1.49 -8.73
CA THR A 592 -13.01 1.34 -7.30
C THR A 592 -12.05 2.40 -6.77
N GLY A 593 -12.28 2.84 -5.53
CA GLY A 593 -11.48 3.78 -4.76
C GLY A 593 -11.10 5.02 -5.57
N GLY A 594 -9.84 5.43 -5.50
CA GLY A 594 -9.37 6.65 -6.17
C GLY A 594 -9.32 6.59 -7.69
N LEU A 595 -9.47 5.42 -8.31
CA LEU A 595 -9.60 5.33 -9.78
C LEU A 595 -10.88 6.04 -10.27
N VAL A 596 -11.96 5.97 -9.48
CA VAL A 596 -13.23 6.69 -9.74
C VAL A 596 -13.05 8.21 -9.59
N ASP A 597 -12.28 8.64 -8.59
CA ASP A 597 -12.05 10.06 -8.32
C ASP A 597 -11.09 10.74 -9.32
N THR A 598 -10.27 9.95 -10.03
CA THR A 598 -9.18 10.46 -10.89
C THR A 598 -9.38 10.21 -12.38
N VAL A 599 -10.19 9.21 -12.77
CA VAL A 599 -10.46 8.87 -14.18
C VAL A 599 -11.93 9.00 -14.47
N GLN A 600 -12.29 10.03 -15.24
CA GLN A 600 -13.65 10.22 -15.72
C GLN A 600 -13.87 9.43 -17.01
N ASN A 601 -14.91 8.61 -17.04
CA ASN A 601 -15.24 7.77 -18.19
C ASN A 601 -15.55 8.61 -19.45
N TYR A 602 -15.03 8.18 -20.59
CA TYR A 602 -15.19 8.87 -21.86
C TYR A 602 -16.64 8.86 -22.35
N ASN A 603 -17.20 10.06 -22.56
CA ASN A 603 -18.54 10.28 -23.10
C ASN A 603 -18.45 11.12 -24.40
N PRO A 604 -18.58 10.51 -25.59
CA PRO A 604 -18.57 11.24 -26.86
C PRO A 604 -19.80 12.14 -27.07
N HIS A 605 -20.84 11.98 -26.25
CA HIS A 605 -22.10 12.72 -26.31
C HIS A 605 -22.25 13.76 -25.20
N ALA A 606 -21.21 13.99 -24.39
CA ALA A 606 -21.21 15.02 -23.35
C ALA A 606 -21.51 16.40 -23.95
N SER A 607 -22.32 17.19 -23.24
CA SER A 607 -22.66 18.55 -23.62
C SER A 607 -21.44 19.50 -23.54
N GLN A 608 -21.58 20.78 -23.89
CA GLN A 608 -20.51 21.77 -23.66
C GLN A 608 -20.29 22.08 -22.16
N GLU A 609 -21.26 21.74 -21.30
CA GLU A 609 -21.22 21.94 -19.85
C GLU A 609 -20.73 20.69 -19.10
N GLU A 610 -20.63 19.55 -19.80
CA GLU A 610 -20.15 18.28 -19.26
C GLU A 610 -18.75 17.98 -19.79
N GLU A 611 -17.88 17.47 -18.92
CA GLU A 611 -16.56 17.01 -19.34
C GLU A 611 -16.69 15.70 -20.15
N ARG A 612 -15.92 15.61 -21.24
CA ARG A 612 -15.94 14.45 -22.16
C ARG A 612 -15.23 13.20 -21.61
N GLY A 613 -14.66 13.23 -20.41
CA GLY A 613 -13.85 12.13 -19.86
C GLY A 613 -12.37 12.15 -20.24
N THR A 614 -11.56 11.48 -19.43
CA THR A 614 -10.10 11.34 -19.52
C THR A 614 -9.62 9.89 -19.66
N GLY A 615 -10.50 8.90 -19.47
CA GLY A 615 -10.19 7.48 -19.67
C GLY A 615 -11.43 6.62 -19.90
N PHE A 616 -11.30 5.31 -19.72
CA PHE A 616 -12.43 4.37 -19.79
C PHE A 616 -12.59 3.65 -18.46
N THR A 617 -13.82 3.56 -17.97
CA THR A 617 -14.13 2.84 -16.72
C THR A 617 -14.88 1.53 -16.97
N PHE A 618 -14.85 0.63 -15.99
CA PHE A 618 -15.64 -0.59 -15.96
C PHE A 618 -15.85 -1.11 -14.54
N ALA A 619 -16.91 -1.91 -14.33
CA ALA A 619 -17.24 -2.47 -13.02
C ALA A 619 -16.09 -3.29 -12.42
N ALA A 620 -15.68 -2.95 -11.20
CA ALA A 620 -14.54 -3.61 -10.54
C ALA A 620 -14.76 -5.11 -10.34
N GLY A 621 -13.71 -5.90 -10.57
CA GLY A 621 -13.73 -7.35 -10.39
C GLY A 621 -14.41 -8.17 -11.51
N ASP A 622 -14.93 -7.52 -12.57
CA ASP A 622 -15.49 -8.19 -13.75
C ASP A 622 -14.50 -8.19 -14.95
N GLY A 623 -14.00 -9.37 -15.28
CA GLY A 623 -13.08 -9.58 -16.42
C GLY A 623 -13.73 -9.36 -17.80
N TRP A 624 -15.04 -9.59 -17.95
CA TRP A 624 -15.75 -9.28 -19.19
C TRP A 624 -15.90 -7.78 -19.38
N ALA A 625 -16.20 -7.06 -18.30
CA ALA A 625 -16.28 -5.60 -18.32
C ALA A 625 -14.90 -4.96 -18.63
N CYS A 626 -13.82 -5.52 -18.06
CA CYS A 626 -12.44 -5.16 -18.38
C CYS A 626 -12.11 -5.31 -19.88
N GLY A 627 -12.29 -6.52 -20.43
CA GLY A 627 -12.04 -6.78 -21.85
C GLY A 627 -12.89 -5.89 -22.78
N GLY A 628 -14.17 -5.71 -22.44
CA GLY A 628 -15.06 -4.82 -23.18
C GLY A 628 -14.69 -3.33 -23.09
N ALA A 629 -14.06 -2.87 -22.00
CA ALA A 629 -13.57 -1.50 -21.88
C ALA A 629 -12.30 -1.26 -22.71
N LEU A 630 -11.36 -2.21 -22.68
CA LEU A 630 -10.19 -2.20 -23.53
C LEU A 630 -10.57 -2.24 -25.02
N GLU A 631 -11.59 -3.03 -25.41
CA GLU A 631 -12.13 -3.03 -26.77
C GLU A 631 -12.72 -1.66 -27.17
N ARG A 632 -13.50 -0.99 -26.30
CA ARG A 632 -14.01 0.37 -26.57
C ARG A 632 -12.88 1.38 -26.74
N ALA A 633 -11.84 1.29 -25.92
CA ALA A 633 -10.67 2.15 -25.98
C ALA A 633 -9.88 1.93 -27.29
N ILE A 634 -9.64 0.68 -27.69
CA ILE A 634 -9.00 0.33 -28.97
C ILE A 634 -9.78 0.83 -30.18
N LYS A 635 -11.11 0.67 -30.19
CA LYS A 635 -11.94 1.19 -31.28
C LYS A 635 -11.86 2.70 -31.36
N THR A 636 -11.91 3.40 -30.22
CA THR A 636 -11.76 4.87 -30.17
C THR A 636 -10.40 5.31 -30.70
N TYR A 637 -9.32 4.62 -30.32
CA TYR A 637 -7.96 4.87 -30.82
C TYR A 637 -7.86 4.76 -32.36
N ARG A 638 -8.49 3.75 -32.97
CA ARG A 638 -8.42 3.50 -34.42
C ARG A 638 -9.42 4.31 -35.25
N GLU A 639 -10.66 4.38 -34.82
CA GLU A 639 -11.79 4.90 -35.59
C GLU A 639 -12.00 6.40 -35.33
N HIS A 640 -11.55 6.91 -34.19
CA HIS A 640 -11.74 8.29 -33.73
C HIS A 640 -10.44 8.92 -33.17
N PRO A 641 -9.34 8.94 -33.94
CA PRO A 641 -8.02 9.39 -33.46
C PRO A 641 -8.00 10.85 -32.99
N GLU A 642 -8.84 11.73 -33.56
CA GLU A 642 -8.98 13.11 -33.08
C GLU A 642 -9.56 13.15 -31.65
N SER A 643 -10.66 12.44 -31.41
CA SER A 643 -11.28 12.34 -30.08
C SER A 643 -10.36 11.67 -29.05
N PHE A 644 -9.58 10.66 -29.48
CA PHE A 644 -8.56 10.03 -28.64
C PHE A 644 -7.48 11.05 -28.25
N LYS A 645 -6.96 11.82 -29.22
CA LYS A 645 -5.98 12.88 -28.97
C LYS A 645 -6.53 13.98 -28.06
N GLU A 646 -7.79 14.41 -28.23
CA GLU A 646 -8.43 15.33 -27.28
C GLU A 646 -8.46 14.76 -25.86
N MET A 647 -8.71 13.46 -25.69
CA MET A 647 -8.69 12.78 -24.40
C MET A 647 -7.29 12.79 -23.76
N GLN A 648 -6.25 12.52 -24.55
CA GLN A 648 -4.86 12.59 -24.08
C GLN A 648 -4.52 14.00 -23.60
N LEU A 649 -4.90 15.02 -24.37
CA LEU A 649 -4.65 16.43 -24.03
C LEU A 649 -5.43 16.89 -22.79
N ARG A 650 -6.64 16.36 -22.54
CA ARG A 650 -7.38 16.59 -21.30
C ARG A 650 -6.68 15.95 -20.10
N GLY A 651 -6.25 14.69 -20.19
CA GLY A 651 -5.49 14.02 -19.13
C GLY A 651 -4.20 14.76 -18.77
N MET A 652 -3.40 15.12 -19.77
CA MET A 652 -2.16 15.91 -19.58
C MET A 652 -2.39 17.35 -19.11
N ALA A 653 -3.64 17.82 -19.07
CA ALA A 653 -3.99 19.16 -18.60
C ALA A 653 -4.36 19.22 -17.12
N GLN A 654 -4.61 18.08 -16.47
CA GLN A 654 -4.98 18.02 -15.06
C GLN A 654 -3.77 18.34 -14.17
N ASP A 655 -3.96 19.22 -13.19
CA ASP A 655 -3.00 19.42 -12.11
C ASP A 655 -3.25 18.37 -11.02
N MET A 656 -2.41 17.32 -11.06
CA MET A 656 -2.41 16.24 -10.08
C MET A 656 -1.17 16.35 -9.16
N SER A 657 -0.62 17.55 -8.99
CA SER A 657 0.54 17.77 -8.12
C SER A 657 0.20 17.69 -6.63
N TRP A 658 1.21 17.41 -5.81
CA TRP A 658 1.07 17.43 -4.36
C TRP A 658 0.69 18.79 -3.76
N ASP A 659 0.86 19.90 -4.48
CA ASP A 659 0.48 21.23 -3.98
C ASP A 659 -1.06 21.42 -3.89
N VAL A 660 -1.82 20.73 -4.77
CA VAL A 660 -3.29 20.66 -4.75
C VAL A 660 -3.76 19.77 -3.60
N ALA A 661 -3.16 18.58 -3.46
CA ALA A 661 -3.49 17.65 -2.37
C ALA A 661 -3.20 18.27 -0.99
N ALA A 662 -2.04 18.94 -0.83
CA ALA A 662 -1.62 19.57 0.42
C ALA A 662 -2.62 20.63 0.94
N GLU A 663 -3.30 21.36 0.06
CA GLU A 663 -4.36 22.31 0.46
C GLU A 663 -5.54 21.62 1.15
N SER A 664 -5.90 20.43 0.69
CA SER A 664 -6.96 19.62 1.32
C SER A 664 -6.51 19.06 2.67
N TYR A 665 -5.24 18.65 2.79
CA TYR A 665 -4.67 18.19 4.06
C TYR A 665 -4.57 19.32 5.10
N GLU A 666 -4.09 20.50 4.69
CA GLU A 666 -4.09 21.71 5.54
C GLU A 666 -5.47 22.02 6.09
N GLN A 667 -6.50 21.95 5.25
CA GLN A 667 -7.86 22.21 5.70
C GLN A 667 -8.33 21.22 6.80
N VAL A 668 -7.94 19.94 6.71
CA VAL A 668 -8.19 18.95 7.77
C VAL A 668 -7.38 19.25 9.03
N PHE A 669 -6.12 19.65 8.91
CA PHE A 669 -5.28 20.03 10.05
C PHE A 669 -5.82 21.25 10.79
N PHE A 670 -6.30 22.26 10.05
CA PHE A 670 -6.97 23.43 10.64
C PHE A 670 -8.31 23.05 11.30
N TRP A 671 -9.10 22.14 10.74
CA TRP A 671 -10.30 21.63 11.42
C TRP A 671 -9.94 20.94 12.73
N ALA A 672 -9.00 19.98 12.70
CA ALA A 672 -8.55 19.27 13.91
C ALA A 672 -8.12 20.24 15.02
N LYS A 673 -7.39 21.31 14.68
CA LYS A 673 -6.92 22.33 15.65
C LYS A 673 -8.06 23.18 16.23
N ASN A 674 -9.02 23.57 15.39
CA ASN A 674 -10.16 24.40 15.81
C ASN A 674 -11.22 23.62 16.60
N ASP A 675 -11.31 22.32 16.38
CA ASP A 675 -12.17 21.43 17.16
C ASP A 675 -11.64 21.25 18.60
N THR A 676 -12.55 20.89 19.51
CA THR A 676 -12.17 20.31 20.79
C THR A 676 -11.41 19.01 20.57
N VAL A 677 -10.36 18.77 21.36
CA VAL A 677 -9.68 17.47 21.44
C VAL A 677 -10.72 16.35 21.59
N PHE A 678 -10.60 15.30 20.79
CA PHE A 678 -11.56 14.20 20.71
C PHE A 678 -11.47 13.21 21.90
N CYS A 679 -10.25 12.93 22.38
CA CYS A 679 -9.93 12.03 23.49
C CYS A 679 -9.09 12.70 24.58
#